data_AF-A0A0M0K4V6-F1
#
_entry.id   AF-A0A0M0K4V6-F1
#
_cell.length_a   1.000
_cell.length_b   1.000
_cell.length_c   1.000
_cell.angle_alpha   90.00
_cell.angle_beta   90.00
_cell.angle_gamma   90.00
#
_symmetry.space_group_name_H-M   'P 1'
#
loop_
_entity.id
_entity.type
_entity.pdbx_description
1 polymer ?
#
loop_
_entity_poly.entity_id
_entity_poly.type
_entity_poly.pdbx_seq_one_letter_code
_entity_poly.pdbx_strand_id
1 'polypeptide(L)'
;MKYPTLLVLGVAGATGALLRETYANNALSGKPTSSSVLDTGLGGPGGALISIPAGGSTALSGTLSPPWPQKGTGYYSWDCDFSGGQIVMVWISDHLICHTNPPFGERSVSSTDGTVVNPLPVKAGQTWPILIHIYSASLDSTGKATSLPDASLAVRWAAQSAPLPLSATNTTVHMPIPAENLSAESSAGEKQRRALQDELKQGWNTWSYNMLGIVRLPHSISLTTALCKLSTQSCLEETHIEDDKASVRVGVFATDQSYWQFYLGYQGINVSISVSGGKADLHVIAEPINCAATSPSADAASSTPSSAAGANCSDFALVVLPRYLWFRLGTVSAWPSRAGSLQIAPLGVPGITVIQPTTDPSTELKLPDHIATWPAHVAFSFGAGAVGLREGDGAPPSLQEVRQHVQAMRDAELDRYKAYGDFADVKEALQAATLWNYIYHPAEYGPMLPVSRSWDFVGGAANSDWSYVIFDWDNIFASLMTSLDPRSKAIAYSNFIQVIRSKTAAGFVPNYSAGGSKSVDRTEPPVGAKVLLEMYNKYKDAWLVQLLFEDLLEWNTWFLTARALGPLGLISLGSDTYDGYVDWSSGAMQGARYESGLDNSPMYDGEDYFVKNVSHEGAKLLGQMALYDVGMASMFVQEAEALATLAPIAGKPELAAELRERAAAQRALIANYLWDDDGQIFTNQFWNGTFYRRISPTSFYAMMAGAATDEQAKTMISKWLLSPEHFCIAPQGDFAGNHDDCYWGLPSIQRADPAFPPLGYWRGYVWGPMAQLVYWSLQAYDHVPEVRAGRQALCKQMTALMLSQWRLHRHICENFSPHKTADDHGGDCSGTKFYHWGALAGMITLVEEGFY
;
A
#
# COMPACT_ATOMS: atom_id res chain seq x y z
N MET A 1 -13.48 13.93 20.61
CA MET A 1 -13.81 15.21 19.95
C MET A 1 -15.26 15.14 19.47
N LYS A 2 -16.06 16.20 19.69
CA LYS A 2 -17.43 16.26 19.17
C LYS A 2 -17.36 16.51 17.66
N TYR A 3 -17.78 15.52 16.87
CA TYR A 3 -17.92 15.65 15.42
C TYR A 3 -18.87 16.79 15.07
N PRO A 4 -18.58 17.63 14.05
CA PRO A 4 -19.55 18.60 13.56
C PRO A 4 -20.68 17.84 12.87
N THR A 5 -21.91 18.09 13.32
CA THR A 5 -23.13 17.55 12.72
C THR A 5 -23.28 18.16 11.32
N LEU A 6 -22.95 17.38 10.28
CA LEU A 6 -23.25 17.75 8.90
C LEU A 6 -24.78 17.80 8.76
N LEU A 7 -25.31 18.97 8.40
CA LEU A 7 -26.73 19.14 8.12
C LEU A 7 -27.03 18.47 6.77
N VAL A 8 -27.33 17.17 6.79
CA VAL A 8 -27.82 16.42 5.63
C VAL A 8 -29.27 16.84 5.40
N LEU A 9 -29.53 17.65 4.38
CA LEU A 9 -30.87 17.77 3.82
C LEU A 9 -31.24 16.39 3.28
N GLY A 10 -32.13 15.70 4.00
CA GLY A 10 -32.60 14.36 3.64
C GLY A 10 -33.32 14.37 2.31
N VAL A 11 -32.69 13.81 1.27
CA VAL A 11 -33.38 13.36 0.07
C VAL A 11 -33.90 11.97 0.40
N ALA A 12 -35.19 11.86 0.72
CA ALA A 12 -35.81 10.58 1.03
C ALA A 12 -35.91 9.70 -0.23
N GLY A 13 -35.24 8.54 -0.21
CA GLY A 13 -35.77 7.27 -0.70
C GLY A 13 -36.27 7.19 -2.15
N ALA A 14 -35.56 7.77 -3.11
CA ALA A 14 -35.86 7.54 -4.53
C ALA A 14 -35.32 6.16 -4.97
N THR A 15 -36.23 5.20 -5.15
CA THR A 15 -35.99 3.97 -5.94
C THR A 15 -36.06 4.32 -7.41
N GLY A 16 -35.18 3.78 -8.26
CA GLY A 16 -35.13 4.14 -9.67
C GLY A 16 -33.89 4.93 -10.10
N ALA A 17 -32.93 5.19 -9.20
CA ALA A 17 -32.00 6.30 -9.42
C ALA A 17 -30.69 6.21 -8.64
N LEU A 18 -29.72 7.05 -9.03
CA LEU A 18 -28.47 7.29 -8.31
C LEU A 18 -28.38 8.71 -7.77
N LEU A 19 -27.65 8.89 -6.66
CA LEU A 19 -27.26 10.21 -6.20
C LEU A 19 -26.20 10.77 -7.15
N ARG A 20 -26.53 11.89 -7.81
CA ARG A 20 -25.61 12.66 -8.64
C ARG A 20 -25.15 13.89 -7.88
N GLU A 21 -23.86 13.97 -7.64
CA GLU A 21 -23.18 15.14 -7.11
C GLU A 21 -22.29 15.75 -8.19
N THR A 22 -22.54 17.00 -8.54
CA THR A 22 -21.77 17.72 -9.57
C THR A 22 -20.95 18.83 -8.95
N TYR A 23 -19.69 18.88 -9.32
CA TYR A 23 -18.69 19.80 -8.81
C TYR A 23 -18.27 20.76 -9.93
N ALA A 24 -18.05 22.02 -9.57
CA ALA A 24 -17.52 23.02 -10.50
C ALA A 24 -16.01 22.86 -10.76
N ASN A 25 -15.35 21.89 -10.11
CA ASN A 25 -13.94 21.55 -10.28
C ASN A 25 -13.75 20.16 -10.90
N ASN A 26 -12.59 19.91 -11.48
CA ASN A 26 -12.21 18.62 -12.06
C ASN A 26 -11.61 17.62 -11.03
N ALA A 27 -11.90 17.79 -9.74
CA ALA A 27 -11.24 17.04 -8.68
C ALA A 27 -12.18 16.27 -7.73
N LEU A 28 -13.50 16.26 -8.00
CA LEU A 28 -14.51 15.63 -7.14
C LEU A 28 -14.36 16.02 -5.66
N SER A 29 -14.13 17.32 -5.42
CA SER A 29 -13.75 17.80 -4.10
C SER A 29 -14.53 19.03 -3.66
N GLY A 30 -14.62 19.21 -2.34
CA GLY A 30 -15.36 20.30 -1.71
C GLY A 30 -16.87 20.06 -1.71
N LYS A 31 -17.65 21.12 -1.58
CA LYS A 31 -19.11 21.03 -1.59
C LYS A 31 -19.61 20.89 -3.04
N PRO A 32 -20.48 19.91 -3.35
CA PRO A 32 -21.12 19.83 -4.66
C PRO A 32 -21.88 21.13 -4.98
N THR A 33 -21.79 21.59 -6.22
CA THR A 33 -22.59 22.72 -6.72
C THR A 33 -24.06 22.37 -6.89
N SER A 34 -24.33 21.10 -7.20
CA SER A 34 -25.66 20.53 -7.18
C SER A 34 -25.61 19.09 -6.68
N SER A 35 -26.67 18.69 -6.00
CA SER A 35 -26.93 17.33 -5.58
C SER A 35 -28.34 17.01 -6.01
N SER A 36 -28.51 15.96 -6.81
CA SER A 36 -29.78 15.58 -7.41
C SER A 36 -29.87 14.07 -7.56
N VAL A 37 -31.09 13.56 -7.66
CA VAL A 37 -31.33 12.16 -8.02
C VAL A 37 -31.41 12.07 -9.54
N LEU A 38 -30.59 11.22 -10.15
CA LEU A 38 -30.61 10.97 -11.60
C LEU A 38 -31.43 9.70 -11.86
N ASP A 39 -32.52 9.83 -12.62
CA ASP A 39 -33.32 8.69 -13.11
C ASP A 39 -32.50 7.99 -14.21
N THR A 40 -31.74 6.98 -13.81
CA THR A 40 -30.59 6.48 -14.58
C THR A 40 -30.97 5.23 -15.34
N GLY A 41 -31.72 5.35 -16.44
CA GLY A 41 -31.68 4.31 -17.47
C GLY A 41 -30.24 4.18 -18.02
N LEU A 42 -29.32 3.51 -17.30
CA LEU A 42 -27.88 3.42 -17.58
C LEU A 42 -27.56 2.67 -18.89
N GLY A 43 -28.55 2.39 -19.75
CA GLY A 43 -28.31 1.66 -21.00
C GLY A 43 -29.38 1.78 -22.09
N GLY A 44 -30.13 2.87 -22.19
CA GLY A 44 -30.90 3.12 -23.43
C GLY A 44 -29.98 3.08 -24.68
N PRO A 45 -30.50 2.77 -25.89
CA PRO A 45 -29.70 2.86 -27.13
C PRO A 45 -29.08 4.26 -27.26
N GLY A 46 -27.75 4.37 -27.14
CA GLY A 46 -27.01 5.65 -27.12
C GLY A 46 -26.39 6.07 -25.77
N GLY A 47 -26.64 5.30 -24.68
CA GLY A 47 -26.11 5.58 -23.33
C GLY A 47 -26.89 6.65 -22.56
N ALA A 48 -26.66 6.75 -21.25
CA ALA A 48 -27.15 7.88 -20.46
C ALA A 48 -26.25 9.10 -20.73
N LEU A 49 -26.84 10.18 -21.23
CA LEU A 49 -26.16 11.47 -21.37
C LEU A 49 -26.07 12.13 -19.99
N ILE A 50 -24.86 12.18 -19.45
CA ILE A 50 -24.56 12.86 -18.20
C ILE A 50 -23.93 14.19 -18.57
N SER A 51 -24.71 15.26 -18.44
CA SER A 51 -24.18 16.61 -18.64
C SER A 51 -23.28 17.01 -17.49
N ILE A 52 -22.09 17.50 -17.82
CA ILE A 52 -21.05 17.87 -16.86
C ILE A 52 -20.58 19.28 -17.21
N PRO A 53 -20.52 20.21 -16.24
CA PRO A 53 -19.96 21.53 -16.49
C PRO A 53 -18.57 21.41 -17.11
N ALA A 54 -18.25 22.28 -18.09
CA ALA A 54 -16.90 22.36 -18.63
C ALA A 54 -15.90 22.67 -17.49
N GLY A 55 -14.88 21.83 -17.33
CA GLY A 55 -13.93 21.94 -16.21
C GLY A 55 -14.46 21.43 -14.86
N GLY A 56 -15.67 20.88 -14.83
CA GLY A 56 -16.27 20.23 -13.67
C GLY A 56 -16.02 18.72 -13.58
N SER A 57 -16.64 18.10 -12.59
CA SER A 57 -16.64 16.66 -12.40
C SER A 57 -17.95 16.22 -11.74
N THR A 58 -18.31 14.95 -11.90
CA THR A 58 -19.54 14.38 -11.35
C THR A 58 -19.26 13.03 -10.72
N ALA A 59 -19.77 12.83 -9.50
CA ALA A 59 -19.85 11.52 -8.86
C ALA A 59 -21.28 11.02 -8.92
N LEU A 60 -21.47 9.77 -9.36
CA LEU A 60 -22.70 9.02 -9.13
C LEU A 60 -22.44 8.01 -8.03
N SER A 61 -23.30 7.97 -7.01
CA SER A 61 -23.20 6.99 -5.94
C SER A 61 -24.57 6.46 -5.54
N GLY A 62 -24.58 5.25 -5.00
CA GLY A 62 -25.81 4.63 -4.56
C GLY A 62 -25.62 3.16 -4.22
N THR A 63 -26.73 2.43 -4.26
CA THR A 63 -26.75 0.97 -4.17
C THR A 63 -27.43 0.37 -5.38
N LEU A 64 -26.92 -0.80 -5.77
CA LEU A 64 -27.50 -1.67 -6.77
C LEU A 64 -28.04 -2.93 -6.07
N SER A 65 -29.27 -3.29 -6.40
CA SER A 65 -29.99 -4.45 -5.84
C SER A 65 -30.29 -5.44 -6.97
N PRO A 66 -29.43 -6.42 -7.25
CA PRO A 66 -29.69 -7.39 -8.30
C PRO A 66 -30.97 -8.22 -8.03
N PRO A 67 -31.84 -8.45 -9.02
CA PRO A 67 -33.09 -9.18 -8.83
C PRO A 67 -32.91 -10.69 -8.72
N TRP A 68 -31.71 -11.18 -9.07
CA TRP A 68 -31.34 -12.58 -9.04
C TRP A 68 -29.98 -12.71 -8.29
N PRO A 69 -29.72 -13.82 -7.58
CA PRO A 69 -30.59 -14.97 -7.40
C PRO A 69 -31.68 -14.69 -6.36
N GLN A 70 -32.81 -15.40 -6.48
CA GLN A 70 -33.84 -15.40 -5.44
C GLN A 70 -33.43 -16.24 -4.22
N LYS A 71 -32.48 -17.17 -4.40
CA LYS A 71 -31.92 -18.04 -3.36
C LYS A 71 -30.49 -18.43 -3.68
N GLY A 72 -29.64 -18.53 -2.66
CA GLY A 72 -28.24 -18.93 -2.83
C GLY A 72 -27.39 -17.78 -3.36
N THR A 73 -26.40 -18.14 -4.17
CA THR A 73 -25.44 -17.22 -4.77
C THR A 73 -25.62 -17.21 -6.28
N GLY A 74 -25.59 -16.02 -6.87
CA GLY A 74 -25.64 -15.81 -8.30
C GLY A 74 -24.53 -14.86 -8.72
N TYR A 75 -24.33 -14.69 -10.03
CA TYR A 75 -23.21 -13.97 -10.58
C TYR A 75 -23.65 -12.91 -11.60
N TYR A 76 -22.92 -11.80 -11.67
CA TYR A 76 -23.11 -10.76 -12.69
C TYR A 76 -21.81 -10.38 -13.37
N SER A 77 -21.86 -10.28 -14.70
CA SER A 77 -20.80 -9.67 -15.51
C SER A 77 -21.25 -8.32 -16.07
N TRP A 78 -20.27 -7.55 -16.53
CA TRP A 78 -20.42 -6.14 -16.87
C TRP A 78 -19.84 -5.80 -18.24
N ASP A 79 -20.48 -4.85 -18.90
CA ASP A 79 -20.03 -4.23 -20.13
C ASP A 79 -20.29 -2.73 -20.05
N CYS A 80 -19.33 -1.92 -20.49
CA CYS A 80 -19.45 -0.47 -20.47
C CYS A 80 -19.10 0.14 -21.83
N ASP A 81 -19.88 1.14 -22.21
CA ASP A 81 -19.66 1.92 -23.42
C ASP A 81 -19.45 3.38 -23.02
N PHE A 82 -18.34 3.96 -23.46
CA PHE A 82 -17.97 5.34 -23.15
C PHE A 82 -17.83 6.10 -24.46
N SER A 83 -18.45 7.28 -24.55
CA SER A 83 -18.14 8.21 -25.62
C SER A 83 -17.91 9.61 -25.10
N GLY A 84 -16.87 10.22 -25.67
CA GLY A 84 -16.31 11.50 -25.27
C GLY A 84 -14.97 11.38 -24.54
N GLY A 85 -14.12 12.39 -24.67
CA GLY A 85 -12.73 12.38 -24.16
C GLY A 85 -12.62 12.58 -22.64
N GLN A 86 -13.56 12.08 -21.84
CA GLN A 86 -13.53 12.18 -20.38
C GLN A 86 -12.75 11.04 -19.73
N ILE A 87 -12.36 11.22 -18.47
CA ILE A 87 -11.94 10.11 -17.60
C ILE A 87 -13.17 9.61 -16.86
N VAL A 88 -13.50 8.33 -17.06
CA VAL A 88 -14.59 7.65 -16.35
C VAL A 88 -14.03 6.43 -15.64
N MET A 89 -14.45 6.22 -14.41
CA MET A 89 -14.15 5.02 -13.64
C MET A 89 -15.44 4.53 -12.98
N VAL A 90 -15.73 3.23 -13.14
CA VAL A 90 -16.96 2.59 -12.67
C VAL A 90 -16.59 1.48 -11.70
N TRP A 91 -17.02 1.61 -10.45
CA TRP A 91 -16.87 0.57 -9.43
C TRP A 91 -18.22 -0.02 -9.04
N ILE A 92 -18.25 -1.35 -8.95
CA ILE A 92 -19.35 -2.11 -8.35
C ILE A 92 -18.77 -2.96 -7.24
N SER A 93 -19.25 -2.76 -6.02
CA SER A 93 -18.74 -3.46 -4.83
C SER A 93 -17.21 -3.35 -4.67
N ASP A 94 -16.66 -2.16 -4.94
CA ASP A 94 -15.23 -1.83 -4.94
C ASP A 94 -14.37 -2.53 -6.03
N HIS A 95 -14.99 -3.30 -6.95
CA HIS A 95 -14.32 -3.77 -8.17
C HIS A 95 -14.38 -2.69 -9.25
N LEU A 96 -13.22 -2.22 -9.73
CA LEU A 96 -13.13 -1.32 -10.91
C LEU A 96 -13.49 -2.13 -12.17
N ILE A 97 -14.77 -2.24 -12.49
CA ILE A 97 -15.26 -3.07 -13.59
C ILE A 97 -15.02 -2.46 -14.97
N CYS A 98 -14.97 -1.13 -15.05
CA CYS A 98 -14.79 -0.40 -16.31
C CYS A 98 -14.08 0.94 -16.07
N HIS A 99 -13.29 1.35 -17.06
CA HIS A 99 -12.72 2.69 -17.12
C HIS A 99 -12.53 3.13 -18.58
N THR A 100 -12.39 4.44 -18.83
CA THR A 100 -12.00 4.92 -20.17
C THR A 100 -10.54 4.60 -20.48
N ASN A 101 -10.19 4.53 -21.77
CA ASN A 101 -8.81 4.44 -22.23
C ASN A 101 -8.40 5.78 -22.87
N PRO A 102 -7.33 6.45 -22.40
CA PRO A 102 -6.47 6.17 -21.23
C PRO A 102 -7.21 6.32 -19.88
N PRO A 103 -6.71 5.81 -18.73
CA PRO A 103 -5.28 5.70 -18.37
C PRO A 103 -4.60 4.33 -18.45
N PHE A 104 -5.32 3.21 -18.49
CA PHE A 104 -4.71 1.86 -18.40
C PHE A 104 -4.65 1.09 -19.74
N GLY A 105 -4.85 1.77 -20.87
CA GLY A 105 -4.79 1.16 -22.19
C GLY A 105 -6.03 0.36 -22.58
N GLU A 106 -6.01 -0.18 -23.81
CA GLU A 106 -7.11 -0.89 -24.47
C GLU A 106 -7.04 -2.43 -24.29
N ARG A 107 -6.20 -2.91 -23.35
CA ARG A 107 -6.04 -4.36 -23.16
C ARG A 107 -7.42 -5.00 -22.92
N SER A 108 -7.60 -6.22 -23.42
CA SER A 108 -8.83 -7.02 -23.30
C SER A 108 -9.28 -7.33 -21.85
N VAL A 109 -8.60 -6.79 -20.84
CA VAL A 109 -8.81 -6.99 -19.40
C VAL A 109 -8.43 -5.70 -18.68
N SER A 110 -9.22 -4.64 -18.87
CA SER A 110 -9.20 -3.43 -18.02
C SER A 110 -9.64 -3.72 -16.58
N SER A 111 -10.36 -4.83 -16.38
CA SER A 111 -10.75 -5.38 -15.09
C SER A 111 -10.54 -6.89 -15.08
N THR A 112 -9.94 -7.43 -14.03
CA THR A 112 -9.86 -8.89 -13.84
C THR A 112 -11.17 -9.49 -13.30
N ASP A 113 -11.95 -8.69 -12.57
CA ASP A 113 -13.24 -9.08 -11.98
C ASP A 113 -14.43 -8.46 -12.74
N GLY A 114 -15.62 -9.03 -12.57
CA GLY A 114 -16.84 -8.53 -13.25
C GLY A 114 -16.89 -8.85 -14.74
N THR A 115 -16.00 -9.70 -15.24
CA THR A 115 -16.03 -10.21 -16.61
C THR A 115 -16.97 -11.41 -16.72
N VAL A 116 -17.23 -11.91 -17.93
CA VAL A 116 -18.03 -13.14 -18.11
C VAL A 116 -17.32 -14.36 -17.52
N VAL A 117 -15.99 -14.40 -17.60
CA VAL A 117 -15.18 -15.51 -17.07
C VAL A 117 -15.04 -15.43 -15.55
N ASN A 118 -14.97 -14.21 -15.01
CA ASN A 118 -14.82 -13.97 -13.58
C ASN A 118 -15.88 -12.97 -13.06
N PRO A 119 -17.17 -13.37 -13.04
CA PRO A 119 -18.27 -12.48 -12.67
C PRO A 119 -18.38 -12.26 -11.17
N LEU A 120 -18.96 -11.13 -10.76
CA LEU A 120 -19.12 -10.78 -9.34
C LEU A 120 -20.23 -11.61 -8.68
N PRO A 121 -19.98 -12.27 -7.54
CA PRO A 121 -20.99 -13.04 -6.82
C PRO A 121 -21.89 -12.13 -5.97
N VAL A 122 -23.18 -12.46 -5.93
CA VAL A 122 -24.20 -11.82 -5.10
C VAL A 122 -25.05 -12.86 -4.40
N LYS A 123 -25.20 -12.72 -3.08
CA LYS A 123 -26.13 -13.54 -2.28
C LYS A 123 -27.56 -13.00 -2.46
N ALA A 124 -28.55 -13.87 -2.34
CA ALA A 124 -29.95 -13.47 -2.42
C ALA A 124 -30.28 -12.31 -1.44
N GLY A 125 -30.78 -11.20 -1.99
CA GLY A 125 -31.11 -9.99 -1.21
C GLY A 125 -29.93 -9.08 -0.85
N GLN A 126 -28.70 -9.42 -1.25
CA GLN A 126 -27.54 -8.55 -1.07
C GLN A 126 -27.60 -7.36 -2.04
N THR A 127 -27.15 -6.21 -1.56
CA THR A 127 -26.97 -5.01 -2.37
C THR A 127 -25.48 -4.67 -2.48
N TRP A 128 -25.12 -4.02 -3.58
CA TRP A 128 -23.76 -3.57 -3.85
C TRP A 128 -23.68 -2.05 -3.83
N PRO A 129 -22.62 -1.45 -3.27
CA PRO A 129 -22.33 -0.05 -3.54
C PRO A 129 -21.95 0.11 -5.02
N ILE A 130 -22.48 1.14 -5.66
CA ILE A 130 -22.11 1.58 -7.00
C ILE A 130 -21.50 2.97 -6.90
N LEU A 131 -20.36 3.17 -7.55
CA LEU A 131 -19.66 4.44 -7.60
C LEU A 131 -19.18 4.69 -9.03
N ILE A 132 -19.46 5.87 -9.55
CA ILE A 132 -19.01 6.29 -10.88
C ILE A 132 -18.40 7.69 -10.76
N HIS A 133 -17.14 7.82 -11.15
CA HIS A 133 -16.44 9.10 -11.18
C HIS A 133 -16.26 9.54 -12.63
N ILE A 134 -16.62 10.78 -12.93
CA ILE A 134 -16.51 11.37 -14.27
C ILE A 134 -15.86 12.74 -14.20
N TYR A 135 -14.84 12.96 -15.03
CA TYR A 135 -14.09 14.21 -15.11
C TYR A 135 -14.23 14.82 -16.52
N SER A 136 -14.80 16.04 -16.65
CA SER A 136 -15.15 16.60 -17.97
C SER A 136 -13.98 17.17 -18.76
N ALA A 137 -12.87 17.44 -18.08
CA ALA A 137 -11.72 18.09 -18.67
C ALA A 137 -10.46 17.33 -18.27
N SER A 138 -9.85 16.66 -19.24
CA SER A 138 -8.63 15.87 -19.05
C SER A 138 -7.67 16.00 -20.24
N LEU A 139 -6.44 15.54 -20.07
CA LEU A 139 -5.54 15.29 -21.20
C LEU A 139 -5.82 13.90 -21.79
N ASP A 140 -5.83 13.78 -23.12
CA ASP A 140 -5.75 12.49 -23.79
C ASP A 140 -4.33 11.91 -23.73
N SER A 141 -4.14 10.73 -24.30
CA SER A 141 -2.83 10.05 -24.34
C SER A 141 -1.76 10.82 -25.12
N THR A 142 -2.14 11.83 -25.91
CA THR A 142 -1.22 12.72 -26.63
C THR A 142 -0.90 14.01 -25.87
N GLY A 143 -1.45 14.17 -24.66
CA GLY A 143 -1.29 15.37 -23.87
C GLY A 143 -2.16 16.53 -24.35
N LYS A 144 -3.19 16.27 -25.17
CA LYS A 144 -4.11 17.30 -25.66
C LYS A 144 -5.33 17.36 -24.76
N ALA A 145 -5.73 18.58 -24.37
CA ALA A 145 -6.93 18.78 -23.58
C ALA A 145 -8.18 18.34 -24.36
N THR A 146 -8.97 17.46 -23.76
CA THR A 146 -10.29 17.04 -24.19
C THR A 146 -11.33 17.66 -23.26
N SER A 147 -12.31 18.35 -23.85
CA SER A 147 -13.43 18.91 -23.09
C SER A 147 -14.70 18.77 -23.91
N LEU A 148 -15.56 17.84 -23.51
CA LEU A 148 -16.91 17.73 -24.04
C LEU A 148 -17.92 18.03 -22.92
N PRO A 149 -19.00 18.77 -23.22
CA PRO A 149 -19.99 19.19 -22.22
C PRO A 149 -20.78 18.00 -21.66
N ASP A 150 -20.88 16.90 -22.40
CA ASP A 150 -21.64 15.72 -22.00
C ASP A 150 -20.77 14.47 -22.10
N ALA A 151 -20.81 13.62 -21.08
CA ALA A 151 -20.28 12.26 -21.13
C ALA A 151 -21.45 11.32 -21.46
N SER A 152 -21.29 10.46 -22.46
CA SER A 152 -22.22 9.35 -22.67
C SER A 152 -21.63 8.09 -22.05
N LEU A 153 -22.40 7.51 -21.13
CA LEU A 153 -22.06 6.32 -20.37
C LEU A 153 -23.19 5.30 -20.51
N ALA A 154 -22.87 4.12 -21.01
CA ALA A 154 -23.71 2.95 -20.85
C ALA A 154 -23.03 1.96 -19.90
N VAL A 155 -23.76 1.51 -18.87
CA VAL A 155 -23.36 0.40 -18.01
C VAL A 155 -24.41 -0.69 -18.16
N ARG A 156 -23.96 -1.86 -18.60
CA ARG A 156 -24.79 -3.02 -18.88
C ARG A 156 -24.32 -4.19 -18.02
N TRP A 157 -25.25 -5.05 -17.64
CA TRP A 157 -24.98 -6.25 -16.86
C TRP A 157 -25.55 -7.50 -17.51
N ALA A 158 -25.09 -8.67 -17.09
CA ALA A 158 -25.72 -9.93 -17.43
C ALA A 158 -25.71 -10.85 -16.20
N ALA A 159 -26.88 -11.40 -15.87
CA ALA A 159 -26.99 -12.41 -14.82
C ALA A 159 -26.51 -13.77 -15.35
N GLN A 160 -25.73 -14.48 -14.53
CA GLN A 160 -25.18 -15.78 -14.86
C GLN A 160 -25.39 -16.76 -13.70
N SER A 161 -25.92 -17.95 -13.98
CA SER A 161 -26.15 -19.00 -12.98
C SER A 161 -24.87 -19.49 -12.29
N ALA A 162 -23.74 -19.41 -12.99
CA ALA A 162 -22.41 -19.79 -12.54
C ALA A 162 -21.37 -19.03 -13.40
N PRO A 163 -20.10 -18.94 -12.97
CA PRO A 163 -19.01 -18.51 -13.83
C PRO A 163 -18.89 -19.38 -15.09
N LEU A 164 -18.34 -18.81 -16.16
CA LEU A 164 -18.19 -19.54 -17.42
C LEU A 164 -17.19 -20.71 -17.26
N PRO A 165 -17.55 -21.95 -17.61
CA PRO A 165 -16.63 -23.09 -17.55
C PRO A 165 -15.40 -22.89 -18.44
N LEU A 166 -14.29 -23.57 -18.09
CA LEU A 166 -13.05 -23.52 -18.89
C LEU A 166 -13.33 -23.86 -20.36
N SER A 167 -12.80 -23.04 -21.28
CA SER A 167 -12.91 -23.22 -22.73
C SER A 167 -14.32 -23.11 -23.32
N ALA A 168 -15.32 -22.64 -22.55
CA ALA A 168 -16.66 -22.41 -23.09
C ALA A 168 -16.72 -21.11 -23.92
N THR A 169 -17.53 -21.12 -24.98
CA THR A 169 -17.76 -19.93 -25.81
C THR A 169 -18.63 -18.92 -25.08
N ASN A 170 -18.19 -17.67 -25.02
CA ASN A 170 -18.98 -16.58 -24.46
C ASN A 170 -20.18 -16.25 -25.36
N THR A 171 -21.38 -16.53 -24.90
CA THR A 171 -22.66 -16.16 -25.54
C THR A 171 -23.48 -15.16 -24.71
N THR A 172 -22.86 -14.57 -23.69
CA THR A 172 -23.52 -13.70 -22.72
C THR A 172 -23.92 -12.37 -23.35
N VAL A 173 -25.21 -12.04 -23.27
CA VAL A 173 -25.75 -10.76 -23.75
C VAL A 173 -25.94 -9.82 -22.57
N HIS A 174 -25.22 -8.70 -22.58
CA HIS A 174 -25.35 -7.66 -21.56
C HIS A 174 -26.54 -6.75 -21.88
N MET A 175 -27.35 -6.48 -20.86
CA MET A 175 -28.53 -5.62 -20.95
C MET A 175 -28.37 -4.40 -20.04
N PRO A 176 -29.07 -3.30 -20.34
CA PRO A 176 -29.11 -2.14 -19.45
C PRO A 176 -29.53 -2.50 -18.04
N ILE A 177 -28.94 -1.84 -17.04
CA ILE A 177 -29.39 -1.98 -15.65
C ILE A 177 -30.78 -1.32 -15.55
N PRO A 178 -31.82 -2.06 -15.11
CA PRO A 178 -33.14 -1.47 -14.90
C PRO A 178 -33.08 -0.44 -13.76
N ALA A 179 -33.78 0.68 -13.94
CA ALA A 179 -33.77 1.78 -12.98
C ALA A 179 -34.23 1.32 -11.59
N GLU A 180 -35.25 0.45 -11.53
CA GLU A 180 -35.81 -0.11 -10.31
C GLU A 180 -34.80 -0.88 -9.44
N ASN A 181 -33.67 -1.31 -10.01
CA ASN A 181 -32.59 -1.97 -9.27
C ASN A 181 -31.61 -0.98 -8.64
N LEU A 182 -31.77 0.32 -8.86
CA LEU A 182 -30.89 1.37 -8.36
C LEU A 182 -31.56 2.18 -7.26
N SER A 183 -30.77 2.59 -6.27
CA SER A 183 -31.17 3.53 -5.24
C SER A 183 -30.06 4.54 -4.97
N ALA A 184 -30.45 5.80 -4.74
CA ALA A 184 -29.55 6.89 -4.36
C ALA A 184 -28.99 6.74 -2.94
N GLU A 185 -29.49 5.76 -2.17
CA GLU A 185 -29.03 5.53 -0.81
C GLU A 185 -27.68 4.84 -0.77
N SER A 186 -26.99 5.00 0.36
CA SER A 186 -25.79 4.24 0.69
C SER A 186 -25.82 3.89 2.17
N SER A 187 -25.18 2.77 2.51
CA SER A 187 -25.06 2.34 3.90
C SER A 187 -24.31 3.39 4.73
N ALA A 188 -24.53 3.37 6.05
CA ALA A 188 -23.83 4.25 6.97
C ALA A 188 -22.30 4.03 6.92
N GLY A 189 -21.86 2.77 6.84
CA GLY A 189 -20.46 2.41 6.71
C GLY A 189 -19.83 2.97 5.43
N GLU A 190 -20.53 2.90 4.30
CA GLU A 190 -20.05 3.50 3.05
C GLU A 190 -19.98 5.03 3.16
N LYS A 191 -21.01 5.69 3.70
CA LYS A 191 -20.99 7.15 3.93
C LYS A 191 -19.81 7.56 4.83
N GLN A 192 -19.50 6.78 5.86
CA GLN A 192 -18.37 7.02 6.75
C GLN A 192 -17.01 6.78 6.09
N ARG A 193 -16.89 5.71 5.27
CA ARG A 193 -15.70 5.45 4.44
C ARG A 193 -15.43 6.63 3.51
N ARG A 194 -16.46 7.14 2.82
CA ARG A 194 -16.34 8.30 1.92
C ARG A 194 -15.83 9.53 2.65
N ALA A 195 -16.44 9.87 3.78
CA ALA A 195 -16.00 10.99 4.60
C ALA A 195 -14.54 10.86 5.07
N LEU A 196 -14.11 9.65 5.48
CA LEU A 196 -12.71 9.38 5.84
C LEU A 196 -11.76 9.64 4.65
N GLN A 197 -12.12 9.17 3.46
CA GLN A 197 -11.25 9.34 2.29
C GLN A 197 -11.16 10.78 1.82
N ASP A 198 -12.29 11.52 1.84
CA ASP A 198 -12.30 12.94 1.50
C ASP A 198 -11.50 13.77 2.53
N GLU A 199 -11.49 13.37 3.80
CA GLU A 199 -10.65 14.00 4.82
C GLU A 199 -9.15 13.81 4.53
N LEU A 200 -8.73 12.72 3.90
CA LEU A 200 -7.33 12.41 3.67
C LEU A 200 -6.79 12.98 2.36
N LYS A 201 -7.62 13.12 1.32
CA LYS A 201 -7.23 13.62 -0.01
C LYS A 201 -7.06 15.14 -0.06
N GLN A 202 -6.28 15.71 0.85
CA GLN A 202 -6.06 17.14 0.92
C GLN A 202 -4.65 17.50 1.39
N GLY A 203 -4.18 18.66 0.94
CA GLY A 203 -2.92 19.25 1.37
C GLY A 203 -1.72 18.85 0.52
N TRP A 204 -0.58 19.46 0.85
CA TRP A 204 0.71 19.23 0.22
C TRP A 204 1.39 18.00 0.80
N ASN A 205 1.81 17.07 -0.07
CA ASN A 205 2.55 15.88 0.31
C ASN A 205 3.26 15.25 -0.90
N THR A 206 4.04 14.19 -0.69
CA THR A 206 4.64 13.34 -1.73
C THR A 206 3.63 12.31 -2.27
N TRP A 207 2.48 12.78 -2.81
CA TRP A 207 1.34 11.93 -3.15
C TRP A 207 1.52 10.97 -4.35
N SER A 208 2.62 11.06 -5.11
CA SER A 208 2.94 10.16 -6.22
C SER A 208 4.28 9.46 -5.98
N TYR A 209 4.68 8.51 -6.83
CA TYR A 209 5.96 7.81 -6.70
C TYR A 209 7.18 8.74 -6.83
N ASN A 210 7.09 9.81 -7.63
CA ASN A 210 8.16 10.80 -7.74
C ASN A 210 8.33 11.60 -6.44
N MET A 211 9.43 11.38 -5.72
CA MET A 211 9.74 12.05 -4.46
C MET A 211 10.18 13.52 -4.62
N LEU A 212 10.58 13.94 -5.82
CA LEU A 212 10.86 15.34 -6.11
C LEU A 212 9.58 16.17 -6.29
N GLY A 213 8.45 15.50 -6.54
CA GLY A 213 7.14 16.10 -6.72
C GLY A 213 6.46 16.40 -5.38
N ILE A 214 6.29 17.69 -5.07
CA ILE A 214 5.44 18.13 -3.96
C ILE A 214 4.03 18.36 -4.54
N VAL A 215 3.11 17.46 -4.22
CA VAL A 215 1.78 17.42 -4.82
C VAL A 215 0.75 18.03 -3.87
N ARG A 216 -0.17 18.85 -4.39
CA ARG A 216 -1.33 19.34 -3.63
C ARG A 216 -2.59 18.58 -4.03
N LEU A 217 -3.21 17.90 -3.08
CA LEU A 217 -4.58 17.42 -3.23
C LEU A 217 -5.58 18.42 -2.64
N PRO A 218 -6.79 18.53 -3.20
CA PRO A 218 -7.33 17.80 -4.36
C PRO A 218 -6.91 18.42 -5.73
N HIS A 219 -6.09 19.47 -5.73
CA HIS A 219 -5.74 20.25 -6.92
C HIS A 219 -5.01 19.43 -7.99
N SER A 220 -4.39 18.30 -7.59
CA SER A 220 -3.60 17.43 -8.45
C SER A 220 -2.48 18.18 -9.19
N ILE A 221 -1.93 19.22 -8.57
CA ILE A 221 -0.76 19.95 -9.06
C ILE A 221 0.48 19.43 -8.35
N SER A 222 1.51 19.09 -9.11
CA SER A 222 2.85 18.77 -8.63
C SER A 222 3.78 19.95 -8.86
N LEU A 223 4.54 20.32 -7.84
CA LEU A 223 5.72 21.18 -7.92
C LEU A 223 6.95 20.28 -7.83
N THR A 224 7.51 19.93 -8.99
CA THR A 224 8.70 19.09 -9.04
C THR A 224 9.93 19.94 -8.77
N THR A 225 10.69 19.59 -7.73
CA THR A 225 11.96 20.22 -7.34
C THR A 225 13.13 19.57 -8.07
N ALA A 226 13.18 19.77 -9.40
CA ALA A 226 14.19 19.16 -10.25
C ALA A 226 15.59 19.74 -9.97
N LEU A 227 16.61 18.89 -10.12
CA LEU A 227 18.00 19.26 -9.91
C LEU A 227 18.78 19.15 -11.23
N CYS A 228 19.29 20.27 -11.72
CA CYS A 228 19.97 20.34 -13.01
C CYS A 228 21.45 20.63 -12.85
N LYS A 229 22.29 19.92 -13.59
CA LYS A 229 23.70 20.25 -13.84
C LYS A 229 23.83 20.99 -15.16
N LEU A 230 24.30 22.23 -15.08
CA LEU A 230 24.28 23.21 -16.17
C LEU A 230 25.33 22.90 -17.25
N SER A 231 26.51 22.45 -16.85
CA SER A 231 27.61 22.10 -17.76
C SER A 231 27.26 20.93 -18.69
N THR A 232 26.46 19.98 -18.22
CA THR A 232 26.06 18.79 -18.99
C THR A 232 24.63 18.87 -19.51
N GLN A 233 23.88 19.93 -19.17
CA GLN A 233 22.44 20.05 -19.45
C GLN A 233 21.69 18.77 -19.08
N SER A 234 21.93 18.27 -17.87
CA SER A 234 21.29 17.06 -17.35
C SER A 234 20.44 17.42 -16.14
N CYS A 235 19.21 16.93 -16.07
CA CYS A 235 18.31 17.20 -14.96
C CYS A 235 17.75 15.91 -14.38
N LEU A 236 17.66 15.86 -13.05
CA LEU A 236 16.90 14.87 -12.32
C LEU A 236 15.49 15.44 -12.06
N GLU A 237 14.51 14.92 -12.79
CA GLU A 237 13.11 15.37 -12.74
C GLU A 237 12.20 14.39 -11.99
N GLU A 238 12.61 13.14 -11.94
CA GLU A 238 11.92 12.07 -11.24
C GLU A 238 12.94 11.18 -10.55
N THR A 239 12.66 10.86 -9.30
CA THR A 239 13.46 9.89 -8.54
C THR A 239 12.66 9.34 -7.36
N HIS A 240 13.11 8.21 -6.84
CA HIS A 240 12.64 7.59 -5.61
C HIS A 240 13.82 6.92 -4.91
N ILE A 241 13.63 6.35 -3.71
CA ILE A 241 14.76 5.88 -2.87
C ILE A 241 15.60 4.79 -3.55
N GLU A 242 15.00 3.95 -4.39
CA GLU A 242 15.69 2.85 -5.09
C GLU A 242 16.27 3.24 -6.46
N ASP A 243 16.05 4.47 -6.92
CA ASP A 243 16.54 4.93 -8.23
C ASP A 243 18.07 5.04 -8.24
N ASP A 244 18.74 4.54 -9.28
CA ASP A 244 20.19 4.56 -9.40
C ASP A 244 20.74 5.90 -9.91
N LYS A 245 19.88 6.77 -10.43
CA LYS A 245 20.24 8.11 -10.94
C LYS A 245 20.66 9.09 -9.84
N ALA A 246 20.21 8.84 -8.60
CA ALA A 246 20.47 9.72 -7.47
C ALA A 246 20.54 8.92 -6.17
N SER A 247 21.23 9.47 -5.17
CA SER A 247 21.18 8.93 -3.82
C SER A 247 20.16 9.71 -3.00
N VAL A 248 19.15 9.03 -2.45
CA VAL A 248 18.17 9.63 -1.55
C VAL A 248 18.36 9.07 -0.15
N ARG A 249 18.59 9.95 0.82
CA ARG A 249 18.57 9.61 2.26
C ARG A 249 17.37 10.30 2.90
N VAL A 250 16.47 9.52 3.50
CA VAL A 250 15.28 10.07 4.14
C VAL A 250 15.58 10.70 5.51
N GLY A 251 14.92 11.81 5.78
CA GLY A 251 14.91 12.50 7.07
C GLY A 251 13.61 12.27 7.83
N VAL A 252 13.32 13.20 8.75
CA VAL A 252 12.08 13.23 9.53
C VAL A 252 10.89 13.42 8.59
N PHE A 253 9.78 12.74 8.89
CA PHE A 253 8.51 12.91 8.19
C PHE A 253 7.41 12.94 9.25
N ALA A 254 6.69 14.04 9.39
CA ALA A 254 5.67 14.21 10.42
C ALA A 254 4.39 13.43 10.14
N THR A 255 3.82 12.81 11.17
CA THR A 255 2.60 11.97 11.06
C THR A 255 1.39 12.71 10.50
N ASP A 256 1.29 14.00 10.80
CA ASP A 256 0.24 14.90 10.32
C ASP A 256 0.61 15.60 9.00
N GLN A 257 1.70 15.16 8.34
CA GLN A 257 2.20 15.66 7.06
C GLN A 257 2.65 17.13 7.11
N SER A 258 2.81 17.67 8.30
CA SER A 258 3.15 19.08 8.50
C SER A 258 4.61 19.40 8.18
N TYR A 259 5.47 18.37 8.12
CA TYR A 259 6.89 18.47 7.79
C TYR A 259 7.42 17.19 7.15
N TRP A 260 8.33 17.29 6.18
CA TRP A 260 9.18 16.19 5.74
C TRP A 260 10.50 16.70 5.17
N GLN A 261 11.54 15.87 5.23
CA GLN A 261 12.87 16.20 4.70
C GLN A 261 13.54 15.01 4.06
N PHE A 262 14.22 15.22 2.93
CA PHE A 262 15.16 14.25 2.39
C PHE A 262 16.45 14.93 1.91
N TYR A 263 17.49 14.14 1.79
CA TYR A 263 18.80 14.56 1.29
C TYR A 263 19.05 13.87 -0.05
N LEU A 264 19.36 14.66 -1.06
CA LEU A 264 19.54 14.24 -2.44
C LEU A 264 21.00 14.42 -2.86
N GLY A 265 21.64 13.32 -3.28
CA GLY A 265 22.93 13.33 -3.95
C GLY A 265 22.76 13.12 -5.45
N TYR A 266 23.29 14.03 -6.27
CA TYR A 266 23.19 13.95 -7.74
C TYR A 266 24.45 14.50 -8.41
N GLN A 267 25.13 13.68 -9.21
CA GLN A 267 26.32 14.08 -9.99
C GLN A 267 27.38 14.90 -9.22
N GLY A 268 27.53 14.63 -7.92
CA GLY A 268 28.51 15.26 -7.02
C GLY A 268 27.96 16.34 -6.08
N ILE A 269 26.78 16.93 -6.33
CA ILE A 269 26.15 17.85 -5.37
C ILE A 269 25.27 17.09 -4.38
N ASN A 270 25.28 17.53 -3.11
CA ASN A 270 24.35 17.07 -2.08
C ASN A 270 23.43 18.24 -1.69
N VAL A 271 22.12 18.02 -1.70
CA VAL A 271 21.10 19.03 -1.39
C VAL A 271 20.15 18.49 -0.33
N SER A 272 19.90 19.26 0.73
CA SER A 272 18.81 19.01 1.68
C SER A 272 17.55 19.69 1.15
N ILE A 273 16.46 18.94 1.00
CA ILE A 273 15.15 19.48 0.68
C ILE A 273 14.27 19.25 1.91
N SER A 274 13.92 20.34 2.60
CA SER A 274 12.96 20.32 3.71
C SER A 274 11.69 21.06 3.31
N VAL A 275 10.56 20.47 3.67
CA VAL A 275 9.24 20.96 3.30
C VAL A 275 8.36 21.00 4.53
N SER A 276 7.62 22.08 4.71
CA SER A 276 6.42 22.08 5.56
C SER A 276 5.19 22.31 4.69
N GLY A 277 4.13 21.57 4.97
CA GLY A 277 2.95 21.51 4.11
C GLY A 277 1.76 20.86 4.80
N GLY A 278 1.24 19.79 4.22
CA GLY A 278 -0.04 19.21 4.64
C GLY A 278 -1.17 20.20 4.37
N LYS A 279 -2.04 20.44 5.35
CA LYS A 279 -3.16 21.37 5.20
C LYS A 279 -2.77 22.85 5.37
N ALA A 280 -1.52 23.14 5.72
CA ALA A 280 -0.98 24.49 5.86
C ALA A 280 -0.33 24.98 4.55
N ASP A 281 0.05 26.26 4.54
CA ASP A 281 0.77 26.88 3.42
C ASP A 281 2.12 26.20 3.19
N LEU A 282 2.42 25.90 1.93
CA LEU A 282 3.68 25.27 1.54
C LEU A 282 4.88 26.16 1.86
N HIS A 283 5.88 25.62 2.53
CA HIS A 283 7.22 26.20 2.61
C HIS A 283 8.24 25.15 2.18
N VAL A 284 9.14 25.50 1.27
CA VAL A 284 10.21 24.62 0.79
C VAL A 284 11.53 25.31 1.00
N ILE A 285 12.54 24.59 1.48
CA ILE A 285 13.92 25.06 1.50
C ILE A 285 14.82 23.99 0.88
N ALA A 286 15.59 24.39 -0.13
CA ALA A 286 16.61 23.58 -0.79
C ALA A 286 17.98 24.15 -0.47
N GLU A 287 18.80 23.38 0.25
CA GLU A 287 20.11 23.83 0.77
C GLU A 287 21.23 22.94 0.22
N PRO A 288 22.17 23.48 -0.58
CA PRO A 288 23.32 22.72 -1.03
C PRO A 288 24.33 22.58 0.12
N ILE A 289 24.78 21.35 0.39
CA ILE A 289 25.48 20.98 1.63
C ILE A 289 27.00 20.92 1.45
N ASN A 290 27.47 20.57 0.24
CA ASN A 290 28.87 20.27 -0.01
C ASN A 290 29.54 21.22 -1.02
N CYS A 291 29.11 22.48 -1.09
CA CYS A 291 29.70 23.46 -1.99
C CYS A 291 31.18 23.70 -1.68
N ALA A 292 32.04 23.69 -2.70
CA ALA A 292 33.42 24.14 -2.57
C ALA A 292 33.45 25.63 -2.18
N ALA A 293 34.38 25.99 -1.29
CA ALA A 293 34.68 27.39 -1.04
C ALA A 293 35.11 28.06 -2.37
N THR A 294 34.55 29.21 -2.67
CA THR A 294 34.89 29.98 -3.87
C THR A 294 36.33 30.49 -3.77
N SER A 295 37.22 29.83 -4.51
CA SER A 295 38.66 30.06 -4.72
C SER A 295 39.61 29.64 -3.57
N PRO A 296 40.68 28.89 -3.86
CA PRO A 296 41.85 28.85 -2.99
C PRO A 296 42.50 30.24 -2.98
N SER A 297 42.90 30.71 -1.79
CA SER A 297 43.88 31.79 -1.68
C SER A 297 45.15 31.37 -2.41
N ALA A 298 45.78 32.28 -3.16
CA ALA A 298 46.97 32.04 -3.97
C ALA A 298 48.22 31.52 -3.21
N ASP A 299 48.14 31.31 -1.89
CA ASP A 299 49.26 30.92 -1.02
C ASP A 299 49.27 29.45 -0.59
N ALA A 300 48.33 28.61 -1.03
CA ALA A 300 48.28 27.19 -0.63
C ALA A 300 49.08 26.27 -1.56
N ALA A 301 50.39 26.52 -1.70
CA ALA A 301 51.33 25.63 -2.36
C ALA A 301 52.11 24.78 -1.34
N SER A 302 51.42 23.99 -0.52
CA SER A 302 52.06 22.81 0.10
C SER A 302 51.07 21.84 0.71
N SER A 303 51.33 20.55 0.45
CA SER A 303 50.89 19.35 1.16
C SER A 303 49.55 18.72 0.75
N THR A 304 49.69 17.57 0.08
CA THR A 304 48.80 16.38 0.02
C THR A 304 47.33 16.58 -0.37
N PRO A 305 46.84 15.95 -1.46
CA PRO A 305 45.45 16.11 -1.87
C PRO A 305 44.52 15.42 -0.86
N SER A 306 43.75 16.21 -0.11
CA SER A 306 42.57 15.71 0.60
C SER A 306 41.49 15.35 -0.40
N SER A 307 40.94 14.14 -0.30
CA SER A 307 39.93 13.55 -1.20
C SER A 307 38.52 14.17 -1.10
N ALA A 308 38.38 15.46 -0.79
CA ALA A 308 37.08 16.12 -0.71
C ALA A 308 37.14 17.56 -1.26
N ALA A 309 37.41 17.71 -2.55
CA ALA A 309 37.05 18.95 -3.23
C ALA A 309 35.51 19.02 -3.29
N GLY A 310 34.91 20.03 -2.65
CA GLY A 310 33.46 20.22 -2.67
C GLY A 310 32.90 20.40 -4.09
N ALA A 311 31.58 20.32 -4.25
CA ALA A 311 30.91 20.52 -5.53
C ALA A 311 30.99 21.99 -5.98
N ASN A 312 31.17 22.24 -7.27
CA ASN A 312 30.96 23.57 -7.85
C ASN A 312 29.45 23.86 -7.91
N CYS A 313 28.87 24.38 -6.83
CA CYS A 313 27.42 24.64 -6.75
C CYS A 313 26.91 25.65 -7.78
N SER A 314 27.76 26.51 -8.35
CA SER A 314 27.38 27.38 -9.47
C SER A 314 27.07 26.61 -10.76
N ASP A 315 27.54 25.36 -10.89
CA ASP A 315 27.21 24.45 -11.99
C ASP A 315 25.87 23.73 -11.80
N PHE A 316 25.16 23.98 -10.69
CA PHE A 316 23.89 23.33 -10.39
C PHE A 316 22.78 24.36 -10.18
N ALA A 317 21.56 23.96 -10.50
CA ALA A 317 20.37 24.76 -10.27
C ALA A 317 19.21 23.91 -9.74
N LEU A 318 18.45 24.50 -8.81
CA LEU A 318 17.09 24.04 -8.51
C LEU A 318 16.17 24.55 -9.61
N VAL A 319 15.40 23.67 -10.23
CA VAL A 319 14.37 24.03 -11.21
C VAL A 319 13.02 23.55 -10.71
N VAL A 320 12.07 24.48 -10.54
CA VAL A 320 10.70 24.15 -10.15
C VAL A 320 9.88 23.94 -11.41
N LEU A 321 9.42 22.70 -11.62
CA LEU A 321 8.62 22.28 -12.77
C LEU A 321 7.19 21.99 -12.33
N PRO A 322 6.26 22.95 -12.47
CA PRO A 322 4.87 22.74 -12.14
C PRO A 322 4.15 21.95 -13.26
N ARG A 323 3.40 20.91 -12.89
CA ARG A 323 2.48 20.18 -13.79
C ARG A 323 1.27 19.60 -13.07
N TYR A 324 0.16 19.44 -13.79
CA TYR A 324 -0.97 18.68 -13.28
C TYR A 324 -0.74 17.18 -13.49
N LEU A 325 -1.15 16.38 -12.50
CA LEU A 325 -1.09 14.92 -12.49
C LEU A 325 -2.42 14.31 -12.92
N TRP A 326 -2.39 13.01 -13.27
CA TRP A 326 -3.59 12.21 -13.57
C TRP A 326 -4.51 12.86 -14.59
N PHE A 327 -3.88 13.48 -15.60
CA PHE A 327 -4.56 14.21 -16.67
C PHE A 327 -5.48 15.33 -16.19
N ARG A 328 -5.28 15.89 -15.00
CA ARG A 328 -6.02 17.07 -14.56
C ARG A 328 -5.56 18.30 -15.34
N LEU A 329 -6.46 19.28 -15.41
CA LEU A 329 -6.22 20.54 -16.13
C LEU A 329 -6.19 21.72 -15.17
N GLY A 330 -5.47 22.75 -15.59
CA GLY A 330 -5.43 24.07 -14.98
C GLY A 330 -4.37 24.90 -15.66
N THR A 331 -4.13 26.10 -15.15
CA THR A 331 -3.08 26.99 -15.66
C THR A 331 -1.98 27.17 -14.63
N VAL A 332 -0.76 27.35 -15.15
CA VAL A 332 0.39 27.83 -14.39
C VAL A 332 1.04 28.94 -15.19
N SER A 333 1.31 30.07 -14.55
CA SER A 333 1.92 31.24 -15.20
C SER A 333 2.84 31.98 -14.26
N ALA A 334 3.75 32.80 -14.79
CA ALA A 334 4.49 33.76 -13.99
C ALA A 334 3.55 34.78 -13.33
N TRP A 335 3.84 35.16 -12.09
CA TRP A 335 3.10 36.20 -11.39
C TRP A 335 3.54 37.59 -11.87
N PRO A 336 2.64 38.44 -12.40
CA PRO A 336 3.05 39.64 -13.13
C PRO A 336 3.83 40.68 -12.32
N SER A 337 3.55 40.79 -11.02
CA SER A 337 4.17 41.81 -10.17
C SER A 337 5.43 41.36 -9.44
N ARG A 338 5.86 40.10 -9.62
CA ARG A 338 6.97 39.51 -8.83
C ARG A 338 7.74 38.47 -9.62
N ALA A 339 9.04 38.74 -9.80
CA ALA A 339 9.93 37.86 -10.52
C ALA A 339 9.98 36.46 -9.90
N GLY A 340 9.99 35.42 -10.74
CA GLY A 340 10.10 34.02 -10.34
C GLY A 340 8.95 33.44 -9.52
N SER A 341 7.89 34.22 -9.26
CA SER A 341 6.70 33.71 -8.57
C SER A 341 5.79 32.98 -9.54
N LEU A 342 5.22 31.86 -9.12
CA LEU A 342 4.31 31.04 -9.91
C LEU A 342 2.88 31.22 -9.44
N GLN A 343 1.98 31.44 -10.39
CA GLN A 343 0.54 31.48 -10.18
C GLN A 343 -0.07 30.16 -10.67
N ILE A 344 -0.76 29.43 -9.80
CA ILE A 344 -1.38 28.15 -10.10
C ILE A 344 -2.89 28.30 -9.93
N ALA A 345 -3.64 28.00 -10.98
CA ALA A 345 -5.09 28.01 -10.98
C ALA A 345 -5.61 26.68 -11.56
N PRO A 346 -5.97 25.71 -10.70
CA PRO A 346 -6.57 24.46 -11.15
C PRO A 346 -7.91 24.76 -11.81
N LEU A 347 -8.23 24.02 -12.87
CA LEU A 347 -9.47 24.24 -13.58
C LEU A 347 -10.67 23.94 -12.67
N GLY A 348 -11.48 24.98 -12.44
CA GLY A 348 -12.73 24.88 -11.69
C GLY A 348 -12.59 24.83 -10.16
N VAL A 349 -11.36 24.80 -9.62
CA VAL A 349 -11.12 24.99 -8.18
C VAL A 349 -11.03 26.49 -7.87
N PRO A 350 -11.87 27.05 -6.99
CA PRO A 350 -11.80 28.47 -6.63
C PRO A 350 -10.47 28.83 -5.95
N GLY A 351 -9.97 30.02 -6.27
CA GLY A 351 -8.74 30.55 -5.68
C GLY A 351 -7.51 30.32 -6.57
N ILE A 352 -6.46 31.03 -6.21
CA ILE A 352 -5.17 30.98 -6.89
C ILE A 352 -4.14 30.63 -5.83
N THR A 353 -3.31 29.64 -6.11
CA THR A 353 -2.13 29.37 -5.28
C THR A 353 -0.96 30.17 -5.86
N VAL A 354 -0.24 30.88 -5.00
CA VAL A 354 0.94 31.65 -5.40
C VAL A 354 2.15 31.07 -4.70
N ILE A 355 3.16 30.66 -5.47
CA ILE A 355 4.43 30.20 -4.93
C ILE A 355 5.46 31.31 -5.14
N GLN A 356 6.01 31.84 -4.06
CA GLN A 356 6.95 32.95 -4.06
C GLN A 356 8.35 32.47 -3.66
N PRO A 357 9.39 32.76 -4.44
CA PRO A 357 10.76 32.43 -4.06
C PRO A 357 11.34 33.48 -3.10
N THR A 358 12.39 33.07 -2.37
CA THR A 358 13.15 33.97 -1.48
C THR A 358 14.21 34.80 -2.19
N THR A 359 14.42 34.55 -3.48
CA THR A 359 15.37 35.24 -4.35
C THR A 359 14.81 35.32 -5.77
N ASP A 360 15.28 36.27 -6.56
CA ASP A 360 14.96 36.34 -7.98
C ASP A 360 15.50 35.10 -8.73
N PRO A 361 14.79 34.65 -9.77
CA PRO A 361 15.23 33.52 -10.60
C PRO A 361 16.52 33.87 -11.35
N SER A 362 17.37 32.87 -11.54
CA SER A 362 18.61 33.02 -12.31
C SER A 362 18.30 33.13 -13.81
N THR A 363 18.91 34.11 -14.48
CA THR A 363 18.76 34.31 -15.92
C THR A 363 19.83 33.55 -16.70
N GLU A 364 19.53 33.19 -17.96
CA GLU A 364 20.49 32.62 -18.92
C GLU A 364 21.14 31.29 -18.50
N LEU A 365 20.45 30.50 -17.67
CA LEU A 365 20.89 29.14 -17.34
C LEU A 365 20.78 28.23 -18.57
N LYS A 366 21.84 27.43 -18.81
CA LYS A 366 21.87 26.40 -19.85
C LYS A 366 21.09 25.16 -19.37
N LEU A 367 19.78 25.17 -19.58
CA LEU A 367 18.89 24.05 -19.28
C LEU A 367 18.64 23.19 -20.53
N PRO A 368 18.23 21.92 -20.37
CA PRO A 368 17.75 21.10 -21.49
C PRO A 368 16.59 21.77 -22.24
N ASP A 369 16.48 21.56 -23.55
CA ASP A 369 15.46 22.20 -24.39
C ASP A 369 14.02 21.96 -23.90
N HIS A 370 13.71 20.75 -23.42
CA HIS A 370 12.35 20.42 -22.93
C HIS A 370 12.00 21.14 -21.62
N ILE A 371 13.00 21.47 -20.79
CA ILE A 371 12.82 22.30 -19.60
C ILE A 371 12.78 23.78 -19.97
N ALA A 372 13.68 24.23 -20.86
CA ALA A 372 13.71 25.62 -21.31
C ALA A 372 12.40 26.05 -21.99
N THR A 373 11.72 25.10 -22.62
CA THR A 373 10.39 25.30 -23.24
C THR A 373 9.21 24.92 -22.32
N TRP A 374 9.47 24.56 -21.06
CA TRP A 374 8.43 24.23 -20.09
C TRP A 374 7.52 25.44 -19.83
N PRO A 375 6.18 25.30 -19.86
CA PRO A 375 5.25 26.43 -19.93
C PRO A 375 5.40 27.51 -18.85
N ALA A 376 5.85 27.15 -17.65
CA ALA A 376 6.06 28.09 -16.54
C ALA A 376 7.07 27.55 -15.51
N HIS A 377 8.30 27.23 -15.94
CA HIS A 377 9.37 26.86 -15.01
C HIS A 377 10.06 28.08 -14.40
N VAL A 378 10.66 27.89 -13.21
CA VAL A 378 11.59 28.86 -12.60
C VAL A 378 12.84 28.15 -12.13
N ALA A 379 14.00 28.78 -12.28
CA ALA A 379 15.29 28.17 -12.02
C ALA A 379 16.19 29.07 -11.17
N PHE A 380 16.92 28.46 -10.24
CA PHE A 380 17.75 29.15 -9.25
C PHE A 380 19.11 28.48 -9.15
N SER A 381 20.19 29.21 -9.47
CA SER A 381 21.56 28.69 -9.32
C SER A 381 21.90 28.50 -7.85
N PHE A 382 22.45 27.33 -7.50
CA PHE A 382 23.00 27.09 -6.17
C PHE A 382 24.31 27.84 -5.91
N GLY A 383 24.89 28.50 -6.92
CA GLY A 383 25.99 29.45 -6.74
C GLY A 383 25.62 30.65 -5.87
N ALA A 384 24.33 30.99 -5.77
CA ALA A 384 23.81 32.04 -4.89
C ALA A 384 23.48 31.53 -3.46
N GLY A 385 23.62 30.22 -3.21
CA GLY A 385 23.30 29.59 -1.93
C GLY A 385 21.93 28.89 -1.93
N ALA A 386 21.34 28.78 -0.74
CA ALA A 386 20.07 28.10 -0.53
C ALA A 386 18.88 28.86 -1.15
N VAL A 387 17.87 28.10 -1.57
CA VAL A 387 16.66 28.62 -2.20
C VAL A 387 15.46 28.26 -1.33
N GLY A 388 14.65 29.25 -0.97
CA GLY A 388 13.38 29.04 -0.29
C GLY A 388 12.19 29.36 -1.20
N LEU A 389 11.08 28.65 -1.01
CA LEU A 389 9.78 28.89 -1.62
C LEU A 389 8.72 28.98 -0.53
N ARG A 390 7.72 29.84 -0.71
CA ARG A 390 6.56 29.95 0.18
C ARG A 390 5.27 30.11 -0.61
N GLU A 391 4.22 29.41 -0.20
CA GLU A 391 2.85 29.70 -0.61
C GLU A 391 2.36 31.02 0.02
N GLY A 392 1.75 31.88 -0.79
CA GLY A 392 1.10 33.11 -0.34
C GLY A 392 1.25 34.27 -1.32
N ASP A 393 0.34 35.24 -1.23
CA ASP A 393 0.29 36.44 -2.09
C ASP A 393 0.83 37.72 -1.39
N GLY A 394 1.10 37.65 -0.07
CA GLY A 394 1.77 38.68 0.73
C GLY A 394 3.21 38.96 0.29
N ALA A 395 3.98 39.85 0.93
CA ALA A 395 5.35 40.26 0.52
C ALA A 395 6.31 39.05 0.32
N PRO A 396 7.33 39.14 -0.58
CA PRO A 396 8.22 38.02 -0.85
C PRO A 396 8.91 37.57 0.45
N PRO A 397 8.96 36.27 0.73
CA PRO A 397 9.56 35.77 1.96
C PRO A 397 11.08 35.96 1.93
N SER A 398 11.68 36.24 3.08
CA SER A 398 13.13 36.08 3.24
C SER A 398 13.49 34.61 3.43
N LEU A 399 14.72 34.25 3.05
CA LEU A 399 15.25 32.90 3.29
C LEU A 399 15.24 32.52 4.78
N GLN A 400 15.48 33.50 5.67
CA GLN A 400 15.47 33.28 7.11
C GLN A 400 14.07 32.95 7.64
N GLU A 401 13.03 33.65 7.17
CA GLU A 401 11.64 33.36 7.57
C GLU A 401 11.22 31.94 7.16
N VAL A 402 11.51 31.54 5.91
CA VAL A 402 11.22 30.18 5.43
C VAL A 402 11.98 29.14 6.26
N ARG A 403 13.28 29.36 6.51
CA ARG A 403 14.11 28.45 7.31
C ARG A 403 13.58 28.31 8.73
N GLN A 404 13.22 29.41 9.39
CA GLN A 404 12.70 29.39 10.76
C GLN A 404 11.38 28.63 10.85
N HIS A 405 10.48 28.83 9.89
CA HIS A 405 9.21 28.11 9.85
C HIS A 405 9.41 26.61 9.67
N VAL A 406 10.17 26.22 8.65
CA VAL A 406 10.47 24.81 8.34
C VAL A 406 11.18 24.13 9.53
N GLN A 407 12.12 24.81 10.17
CA GLN A 407 12.81 24.30 11.38
C GLN A 407 11.86 24.15 12.57
N ALA A 408 10.93 25.08 12.78
CA ALA A 408 9.94 24.95 13.86
C ALA A 408 9.03 23.72 13.68
N MET A 409 8.64 23.42 12.43
CA MET A 409 7.84 22.23 12.12
C MET A 409 8.65 20.94 12.32
N ARG A 410 9.93 20.95 11.96
CA ARG A 410 10.86 19.86 12.26
C ARG A 410 10.98 19.61 13.76
N ASP A 411 11.23 20.66 14.54
CA ASP A 411 11.42 20.58 15.98
C ASP A 411 10.14 20.09 16.68
N ALA A 412 8.96 20.51 16.20
CA ALA A 412 7.68 20.02 16.69
C ALA A 412 7.49 18.51 16.46
N GLU A 413 8.00 17.95 15.36
CA GLU A 413 7.96 16.50 15.13
C GLU A 413 9.01 15.76 15.98
N LEU A 414 10.23 16.28 16.07
CA LEU A 414 11.26 15.71 16.96
C LEU A 414 10.81 15.68 18.43
N ASP A 415 10.05 16.69 18.86
CA ASP A 415 9.43 16.72 20.19
C ASP A 415 8.39 15.60 20.39
N ARG A 416 7.69 15.16 19.33
CA ARG A 416 6.74 14.04 19.42
C ARG A 416 7.46 12.71 19.62
N TYR A 417 8.62 12.51 18.99
CA TYR A 417 9.41 11.29 19.20
C TYR A 417 9.90 11.14 20.64
N LYS A 418 10.10 12.24 21.38
CA LYS A 418 10.47 12.20 22.81
C LYS A 418 9.46 11.45 23.67
N ALA A 419 8.19 11.35 23.24
CA ALA A 419 7.16 10.57 23.95
C ALA A 419 7.47 9.06 23.99
N TYR A 420 8.41 8.58 23.17
CA TYR A 420 8.83 7.18 23.09
C TYR A 420 10.13 6.89 23.89
N GLY A 421 10.69 7.89 24.59
CA GLY A 421 11.89 7.72 25.41
C GLY A 421 13.06 7.12 24.63
N ASP A 422 13.64 6.04 25.14
CA ASP A 422 14.77 5.33 24.53
C ASP A 422 14.40 4.69 23.17
N PHE A 423 13.11 4.60 22.84
CA PHE A 423 12.59 4.06 21.59
C PHE A 423 12.24 5.13 20.54
N ALA A 424 12.66 6.39 20.74
CA ALA A 424 12.44 7.48 19.79
C ALA A 424 12.92 7.15 18.37
N ASP A 425 14.11 6.56 18.22
CA ASP A 425 14.65 6.15 16.92
C ASP A 425 13.82 5.03 16.28
N VAL A 426 13.26 4.12 17.09
CA VAL A 426 12.39 3.02 16.61
C VAL A 426 11.09 3.59 16.07
N LYS A 427 10.49 4.54 16.80
CA LYS A 427 9.31 5.27 16.35
C LYS A 427 9.59 6.03 15.05
N GLU A 428 10.71 6.74 14.97
CA GLU A 428 11.09 7.49 13.77
C GLU A 428 11.25 6.56 12.56
N ALA A 429 11.99 5.46 12.71
CA ALA A 429 12.20 4.45 11.69
C ALA A 429 10.87 3.87 11.17
N LEU A 430 9.99 3.44 12.08
CA LEU A 430 8.69 2.87 11.74
C LEU A 430 7.77 3.89 11.06
N GLN A 431 7.79 5.13 11.51
CA GLN A 431 7.01 6.20 10.90
C GLN A 431 7.51 6.55 9.50
N ALA A 432 8.83 6.63 9.32
CA ALA A 432 9.42 6.89 8.02
C ALA A 432 9.05 5.77 7.03
N ALA A 433 9.15 4.51 7.46
CA ALA A 433 8.84 3.32 6.66
C ALA A 433 7.46 3.38 5.98
N THR A 434 6.45 3.92 6.66
CA THR A 434 5.09 4.01 6.11
C THR A 434 4.83 5.36 5.44
N LEU A 435 5.22 6.48 6.04
CA LEU A 435 4.84 7.80 5.51
C LEU A 435 5.56 8.19 4.22
N TRP A 436 6.81 7.75 4.03
CA TRP A 436 7.46 7.97 2.74
C TRP A 436 6.79 7.18 1.62
N ASN A 437 6.08 6.10 1.92
CA ASN A 437 5.32 5.34 0.93
C ASN A 437 3.86 5.78 0.84
N TYR A 438 3.44 6.80 1.60
CA TYR A 438 2.05 7.28 1.58
C TYR A 438 1.73 8.07 0.31
N ILE A 439 0.89 7.49 -0.54
CA ILE A 439 0.52 8.04 -1.85
C ILE A 439 -1.00 8.09 -2.05
N TYR A 440 -1.42 8.78 -3.10
CA TYR A 440 -2.80 8.79 -3.59
C TYR A 440 -2.82 8.39 -5.05
N HIS A 441 -3.85 7.62 -5.43
CA HIS A 441 -4.07 7.24 -6.81
C HIS A 441 -5.57 7.27 -7.12
N PRO A 442 -6.03 7.93 -8.20
CA PRO A 442 -7.47 8.15 -8.44
C PRO A 442 -8.25 6.91 -8.88
N ALA A 443 -7.57 5.83 -9.27
CA ALA A 443 -8.21 4.53 -9.52
C ALA A 443 -8.49 3.74 -8.24
N GLU A 444 -7.93 4.17 -7.11
CA GLU A 444 -8.29 3.69 -5.79
C GLU A 444 -9.18 4.73 -5.10
N TYR A 445 -10.04 4.26 -4.20
CA TYR A 445 -10.99 5.15 -3.56
C TYR A 445 -10.32 6.04 -2.49
N GLY A 446 -9.18 5.65 -1.95
CA GLY A 446 -8.46 6.36 -0.90
C GLY A 446 -6.95 6.36 -1.09
N PRO A 447 -6.22 7.24 -0.37
CA PRO A 447 -4.77 7.11 -0.22
C PRO A 447 -4.34 5.76 0.37
N MET A 448 -3.12 5.32 0.07
CA MET A 448 -2.63 3.99 0.43
C MET A 448 -1.12 4.00 0.70
N LEU A 449 -0.61 2.87 1.19
CA LEU A 449 0.77 2.64 1.61
C LEU A 449 1.35 1.44 0.82
N PRO A 450 1.69 1.60 -0.47
CA PRO A 450 2.42 0.59 -1.22
C PRO A 450 3.72 0.19 -0.50
N VAL A 451 4.22 -1.00 -0.82
CA VAL A 451 5.45 -1.58 -0.25
C VAL A 451 6.66 -0.67 -0.37
N SER A 452 6.76 0.00 -1.52
CA SER A 452 7.75 1.02 -1.84
C SER A 452 7.29 1.77 -3.10
N ARG A 453 8.10 2.71 -3.58
CA ARG A 453 7.84 3.51 -4.79
C ARG A 453 8.49 2.95 -6.06
N SER A 454 9.00 1.73 -6.02
CA SER A 454 9.66 1.08 -7.17
C SER A 454 8.81 -0.01 -7.83
N TRP A 455 7.77 -0.51 -7.14
CA TRP A 455 6.91 -1.57 -7.66
C TRP A 455 5.66 -1.00 -8.33
N ASP A 456 5.42 -1.41 -9.58
CA ASP A 456 4.27 -1.01 -10.38
C ASP A 456 3.72 -2.17 -11.20
N PHE A 457 2.49 -2.58 -10.89
CA PHE A 457 1.80 -3.69 -11.55
C PHE A 457 0.60 -3.19 -12.38
N VAL A 458 0.47 -1.88 -12.60
CA VAL A 458 -0.54 -1.31 -13.48
C VAL A 458 -0.20 -1.64 -14.94
N GLY A 459 -1.02 -2.49 -15.55
CA GLY A 459 -0.89 -2.83 -16.96
C GLY A 459 -1.27 -1.66 -17.87
N GLY A 460 -0.39 -1.29 -18.80
CA GLY A 460 -0.73 -0.33 -19.87
C GLY A 460 -0.92 1.12 -19.41
N ALA A 461 -0.35 1.48 -18.25
CA ALA A 461 -0.34 2.85 -17.74
C ALA A 461 0.13 3.86 -18.80
N ALA A 462 -0.62 4.94 -18.97
CA ALA A 462 -0.31 5.96 -19.96
C ALA A 462 0.95 6.79 -19.62
N ASN A 463 1.30 6.90 -18.33
CA ASN A 463 2.54 7.47 -17.80
C ASN A 463 2.74 7.07 -16.32
N SER A 464 3.86 7.47 -15.71
CA SER A 464 4.22 7.12 -14.33
C SER A 464 3.33 7.73 -13.24
N ASP A 465 2.43 8.67 -13.56
CA ASP A 465 1.43 9.15 -12.59
C ASP A 465 0.47 8.02 -12.18
N TRP A 466 0.34 7.02 -13.05
CA TRP A 466 -0.61 5.92 -12.92
C TRP A 466 0.01 4.65 -12.33
N SER A 467 1.28 4.71 -11.89
CA SER A 467 2.03 3.57 -11.37
C SER A 467 1.72 3.30 -9.90
N TYR A 468 1.36 2.05 -9.57
CA TYR A 468 1.27 1.57 -8.19
C TYR A 468 1.10 0.06 -8.08
N VAL A 469 1.20 -0.47 -6.86
CA VAL A 469 0.69 -1.81 -6.52
C VAL A 469 0.30 -1.87 -5.04
N ILE A 470 -0.75 -2.65 -4.75
CA ILE A 470 -1.14 -3.09 -3.40
C ILE A 470 -0.80 -4.57 -3.30
N PHE A 471 -0.04 -4.96 -2.28
CA PHE A 471 0.20 -6.36 -1.91
C PHE A 471 -0.56 -6.67 -0.62
N ASP A 472 -1.05 -7.90 -0.46
CA ASP A 472 -2.02 -8.27 0.58
C ASP A 472 -1.49 -8.04 2.01
N TRP A 473 -0.70 -9.00 2.50
CA TRP A 473 -0.22 -9.02 3.88
C TRP A 473 0.72 -7.84 4.18
N ASP A 474 1.45 -7.37 3.17
CA ASP A 474 2.22 -6.13 3.15
C ASP A 474 1.41 -4.91 3.59
N ASN A 475 0.37 -4.56 2.83
CA ASN A 475 -0.45 -3.39 3.10
C ASN A 475 -1.25 -3.59 4.40
N ILE A 476 -1.61 -4.83 4.75
CA ILE A 476 -2.21 -5.12 6.05
C ILE A 476 -1.23 -4.78 7.18
N PHE A 477 0.04 -5.20 7.12
CA PHE A 477 1.04 -4.85 8.12
C PHE A 477 1.42 -3.36 8.11
N ALA A 478 1.45 -2.71 6.95
CA ALA A 478 1.61 -1.25 6.86
C ALA A 478 0.52 -0.52 7.65
N SER A 479 -0.71 -1.05 7.65
CA SER A 479 -1.82 -0.53 8.45
C SER A 479 -1.60 -0.73 9.95
N LEU A 480 -1.11 -1.90 10.37
CA LEU A 480 -0.74 -2.16 11.77
C LEU A 480 0.32 -1.18 12.27
N MET A 481 1.41 -0.99 11.52
CA MET A 481 2.47 -0.04 11.89
C MET A 481 1.95 1.41 11.92
N THR A 482 1.21 1.80 10.90
CA THR A 482 0.69 3.18 10.78
C THR A 482 -0.36 3.48 11.85
N SER A 483 -1.07 2.46 12.36
CA SER A 483 -2.07 2.62 13.41
C SER A 483 -1.46 2.77 14.81
N LEU A 484 -0.13 2.69 14.98
CA LEU A 484 0.55 2.93 16.26
C LEU A 484 0.25 4.33 16.83
N ASP A 485 0.25 5.36 15.98
CA ASP A 485 0.01 6.75 16.39
C ASP A 485 -1.45 7.17 16.10
N PRO A 486 -2.19 7.70 17.09
CA PRO A 486 -3.53 8.24 16.87
C PRO A 486 -3.62 9.29 15.76
N ARG A 487 -2.54 10.03 15.46
CA ARG A 487 -2.50 11.03 14.37
C ARG A 487 -2.54 10.40 12.98
N SER A 488 -1.99 9.20 12.81
CA SER A 488 -2.03 8.46 11.54
C SER A 488 -3.13 7.40 11.49
N LYS A 489 -4.00 7.32 12.50
CA LYS A 489 -5.13 6.37 12.52
C LYS A 489 -5.96 6.39 11.24
N ALA A 490 -6.28 7.59 10.75
CA ALA A 490 -7.07 7.74 9.52
C ALA A 490 -6.34 7.17 8.29
N ILE A 491 -5.02 7.37 8.21
CA ILE A 491 -4.16 6.81 7.14
C ILE A 491 -4.17 5.28 7.21
N ALA A 492 -3.98 4.71 8.40
CA ALA A 492 -4.01 3.27 8.60
C ALA A 492 -5.35 2.66 8.16
N TYR A 493 -6.48 3.28 8.54
CA TYR A 493 -7.80 2.81 8.13
C TYR A 493 -8.01 2.91 6.62
N SER A 494 -7.54 3.99 6.01
CA SER A 494 -7.66 4.18 4.56
C SER A 494 -6.95 3.08 3.79
N ASN A 495 -5.68 2.81 4.13
CA ASN A 495 -4.89 1.75 3.53
C ASN A 495 -5.47 0.36 3.80
N PHE A 496 -5.90 0.08 5.03
CA PHE A 496 -6.53 -1.20 5.39
C PHE A 496 -7.81 -1.46 4.61
N ILE A 497 -8.64 -0.42 4.43
CA ILE A 497 -9.83 -0.50 3.59
C ILE A 497 -9.45 -0.79 2.13
N GLN A 498 -8.42 -0.13 1.57
CA GLN A 498 -8.03 -0.36 0.18
C GLN A 498 -7.60 -1.81 -0.05
N VAL A 499 -6.74 -2.37 0.82
CA VAL A 499 -6.27 -3.76 0.66
C VAL A 499 -7.40 -4.77 0.85
N ILE A 500 -8.23 -4.67 1.91
CA ILE A 500 -9.31 -5.64 2.11
C ILE A 500 -10.39 -5.54 1.03
N ARG A 501 -10.71 -4.33 0.56
CA ARG A 501 -11.70 -4.13 -0.51
C ARG A 501 -11.15 -4.36 -1.92
N SER A 502 -9.85 -4.60 -2.06
CA SER A 502 -9.28 -5.11 -3.30
C SER A 502 -9.66 -6.56 -3.58
N LYS A 503 -10.40 -7.23 -2.67
CA LYS A 503 -10.84 -8.63 -2.79
C LYS A 503 -11.29 -9.01 -4.21
N THR A 504 -11.00 -10.24 -4.61
CA THR A 504 -11.38 -10.80 -5.90
C THR A 504 -12.85 -11.17 -5.93
N ALA A 505 -13.38 -11.41 -7.13
CA ALA A 505 -14.73 -11.98 -7.27
C ALA A 505 -14.86 -13.36 -6.61
N ALA A 506 -13.76 -14.09 -6.37
CA ALA A 506 -13.76 -15.34 -5.62
C ALA A 506 -13.85 -15.16 -4.09
N GLY A 507 -13.78 -13.92 -3.59
CA GLY A 507 -14.00 -13.58 -2.19
C GLY A 507 -12.76 -13.58 -1.30
N PHE A 508 -11.55 -13.60 -1.88
CA PHE A 508 -10.29 -13.52 -1.13
C PHE A 508 -9.53 -12.23 -1.45
N VAL A 509 -8.63 -11.80 -0.56
CA VAL A 509 -7.73 -10.65 -0.82
C VAL A 509 -6.60 -11.11 -1.74
N PRO A 510 -6.43 -10.52 -2.93
CA PRO A 510 -5.46 -11.00 -3.91
C PRO A 510 -4.02 -10.74 -3.45
N ASN A 511 -3.08 -11.62 -3.82
CA ASN A 511 -1.64 -11.37 -3.68
C ASN A 511 -1.24 -9.98 -4.22
N TYR A 512 -1.79 -9.53 -5.35
CA TYR A 512 -1.65 -8.13 -5.76
C TYR A 512 -2.91 -7.52 -6.37
N SER A 513 -3.03 -6.20 -6.28
CA SER A 513 -4.04 -5.38 -6.98
C SER A 513 -3.45 -4.05 -7.47
N ALA A 514 -3.74 -3.68 -8.72
CA ALA A 514 -3.26 -2.46 -9.37
C ALA A 514 -4.13 -2.06 -10.58
N GLY A 515 -4.78 -0.90 -10.55
CA GLY A 515 -5.47 -0.31 -11.70
C GLY A 515 -6.63 -1.16 -12.23
N GLY A 516 -7.32 -1.93 -11.38
CA GLY A 516 -8.34 -2.90 -11.79
C GLY A 516 -7.81 -4.29 -12.16
N SER A 517 -6.49 -4.43 -12.31
CA SER A 517 -5.81 -5.72 -12.46
C SER A 517 -5.53 -6.36 -11.09
N LYS A 518 -5.77 -7.67 -10.96
CA LYS A 518 -5.57 -8.41 -9.70
C LYS A 518 -5.03 -9.81 -9.96
N SER A 519 -4.35 -10.40 -8.98
CA SER A 519 -4.12 -11.85 -8.95
C SER A 519 -5.41 -12.58 -8.55
N VAL A 520 -6.01 -13.33 -9.48
CA VAL A 520 -7.28 -14.03 -9.25
C VAL A 520 -7.11 -15.51 -8.91
N ASP A 521 -5.88 -16.02 -8.96
CA ASP A 521 -5.58 -17.44 -8.74
C ASP A 521 -5.12 -17.78 -7.31
N ARG A 522 -4.59 -16.79 -6.59
CA ARG A 522 -3.93 -16.96 -5.29
C ARG A 522 -4.03 -15.72 -4.41
N THR A 523 -4.00 -15.97 -3.11
CA THR A 523 -3.99 -14.96 -2.04
C THR A 523 -2.57 -14.83 -1.46
N GLU A 524 -2.46 -14.34 -0.23
CA GLU A 524 -1.24 -14.30 0.58
C GLU A 524 -1.58 -14.64 2.06
N PRO A 525 -0.62 -14.58 3.00
CA PRO A 525 -0.88 -14.87 4.42
C PRO A 525 -2.09 -14.12 5.01
N PRO A 526 -3.10 -14.84 5.54
CA PRO A 526 -4.32 -14.21 6.01
C PRO A 526 -4.08 -13.65 7.42
N VAL A 527 -3.83 -12.34 7.49
CA VAL A 527 -3.60 -11.60 8.74
C VAL A 527 -4.59 -10.45 8.94
N GLY A 528 -5.61 -10.37 8.07
CA GLY A 528 -6.56 -9.27 8.01
C GLY A 528 -7.43 -9.14 9.27
N ALA A 529 -8.10 -10.21 9.70
CA ALA A 529 -8.95 -10.19 10.89
C ALA A 529 -8.14 -9.96 12.16
N LYS A 530 -6.94 -10.51 12.26
CA LYS A 530 -6.03 -10.25 13.38
C LYS A 530 -5.63 -8.78 13.45
N VAL A 531 -5.18 -8.17 12.36
CA VAL A 531 -4.82 -6.74 12.35
C VAL A 531 -6.03 -5.85 12.61
N LEU A 532 -7.21 -6.18 12.06
CA LEU A 532 -8.45 -5.47 12.37
C LEU A 532 -8.80 -5.55 13.87
N LEU A 533 -8.61 -6.71 14.50
CA LEU A 533 -8.81 -6.88 15.94
C LEU A 533 -7.81 -6.06 16.76
N GLU A 534 -6.53 -6.02 16.37
CA GLU A 534 -5.53 -5.15 17.02
C GLU A 534 -5.91 -3.67 16.94
N MET A 535 -6.30 -3.18 15.75
CA MET A 535 -6.74 -1.79 15.58
C MET A 535 -8.03 -1.49 16.36
N TYR A 536 -9.00 -2.42 16.37
CA TYR A 536 -10.20 -2.29 17.17
C TYR A 536 -9.86 -2.27 18.67
N ASN A 537 -8.90 -3.08 19.13
CA ASN A 537 -8.50 -3.10 20.52
C ASN A 537 -7.90 -1.77 20.98
N LYS A 538 -7.13 -1.11 20.10
CA LYS A 538 -6.56 0.20 20.36
C LYS A 538 -7.59 1.33 20.32
N TYR A 539 -8.47 1.35 19.30
CA TYR A 539 -9.31 2.52 19.00
C TYR A 539 -10.80 2.35 19.28
N LYS A 540 -11.29 1.12 19.40
CA LYS A 540 -12.71 0.75 19.65
C LYS A 540 -13.70 1.29 18.62
N ASP A 541 -13.23 1.56 17.40
CA ASP A 541 -14.06 2.05 16.29
C ASP A 541 -14.83 0.89 15.63
N ALA A 542 -16.05 0.60 16.10
CA ALA A 542 -16.87 -0.51 15.61
C ALA A 542 -17.25 -0.40 14.11
N TRP A 543 -17.32 0.82 13.57
CA TRP A 543 -17.74 1.04 12.19
C TRP A 543 -16.80 0.40 11.16
N LEU A 544 -15.48 0.37 11.43
CA LEU A 544 -14.51 -0.26 10.54
C LEU A 544 -14.70 -1.78 10.52
N VAL A 545 -14.99 -2.36 11.70
CA VAL A 545 -15.33 -3.78 11.83
C VAL A 545 -16.61 -4.09 11.06
N GLN A 546 -17.66 -3.31 11.26
CA GLN A 546 -18.94 -3.46 10.55
C GLN A 546 -18.79 -3.32 9.03
N LEU A 547 -17.85 -2.49 8.56
CA LEU A 547 -17.56 -2.32 7.15
C LEU A 547 -16.88 -3.55 6.56
N LEU A 548 -15.85 -4.11 7.20
CA LEU A 548 -14.94 -5.08 6.59
C LEU A 548 -15.15 -6.54 7.04
N PHE A 549 -15.96 -6.79 8.07
CA PHE A 549 -16.12 -8.13 8.66
C PHE A 549 -16.56 -9.19 7.64
N GLU A 550 -17.53 -8.86 6.77
CA GLU A 550 -18.01 -9.82 5.78
C GLU A 550 -16.95 -10.17 4.73
N ASP A 551 -16.12 -9.21 4.33
CA ASP A 551 -15.07 -9.43 3.34
C ASP A 551 -14.01 -10.40 3.90
N LEU A 552 -13.62 -10.20 5.16
CA LEU A 552 -12.68 -11.08 5.86
C LEU A 552 -13.29 -12.47 6.14
N LEU A 553 -14.58 -12.55 6.45
CA LEU A 553 -15.29 -13.82 6.63
C LEU A 553 -15.37 -14.62 5.33
N GLU A 554 -15.63 -13.95 4.21
CA GLU A 554 -15.62 -14.57 2.88
C GLU A 554 -14.23 -15.11 2.54
N TRP A 555 -13.17 -14.36 2.82
CA TRP A 555 -11.80 -14.80 2.60
C TRP A 555 -11.43 -16.02 3.46
N ASN A 556 -11.76 -16.01 4.75
CA ASN A 556 -11.57 -17.16 5.62
C ASN A 556 -12.37 -18.38 5.11
N THR A 557 -13.59 -18.18 4.63
CA THR A 557 -14.40 -19.27 4.06
C THR A 557 -13.80 -19.80 2.75
N TRP A 558 -13.24 -18.94 1.92
CA TRP A 558 -12.59 -19.32 0.67
C TRP A 558 -11.45 -20.33 0.90
N PHE A 559 -10.61 -20.15 1.93
CA PHE A 559 -9.55 -21.11 2.28
C PHE A 559 -10.08 -22.53 2.47
N LEU A 560 -11.22 -22.70 3.15
CA LEU A 560 -11.80 -24.04 3.34
C LEU A 560 -12.30 -24.66 2.03
N THR A 561 -12.72 -23.84 1.08
CA THR A 561 -13.25 -24.31 -0.21
C THR A 561 -12.17 -24.57 -1.24
N ALA A 562 -11.08 -23.79 -1.23
CA ALA A 562 -10.07 -23.78 -2.28
C ALA A 562 -8.70 -24.31 -1.83
N ARG A 563 -8.45 -24.39 -0.51
CA ARG A 563 -7.14 -24.70 0.06
C ARG A 563 -7.15 -25.81 1.10
N ALA A 564 -8.31 -26.33 1.52
CA ALA A 564 -8.38 -27.52 2.38
C ALA A 564 -7.97 -28.78 1.60
N LEU A 565 -6.83 -29.38 1.97
CA LEU A 565 -6.24 -30.52 1.29
C LEU A 565 -6.65 -31.85 1.94
N GLY A 566 -7.17 -32.79 1.14
CA GLY A 566 -7.49 -34.14 1.61
C GLY A 566 -6.23 -35.00 1.89
N PRO A 567 -6.33 -36.06 2.71
CA PRO A 567 -7.52 -36.50 3.45
C PRO A 567 -7.81 -35.73 4.75
N LEU A 568 -6.87 -34.95 5.31
CA LEU A 568 -7.07 -34.31 6.61
C LEU A 568 -8.01 -33.09 6.56
N GLY A 569 -8.06 -32.39 5.43
CA GLY A 569 -8.77 -31.10 5.31
C GLY A 569 -8.02 -29.94 5.94
N LEU A 570 -6.70 -30.06 6.16
CA LEU A 570 -5.82 -28.97 6.59
C LEU A 570 -5.56 -28.00 5.44
N ILE A 571 -5.33 -26.73 5.76
CA ILE A 571 -4.99 -25.71 4.77
C ILE A 571 -3.63 -26.02 4.13
N SER A 572 -3.58 -25.88 2.81
CA SER A 572 -2.42 -26.02 1.94
C SER A 572 -2.27 -24.78 1.07
N LEU A 573 -1.07 -24.54 0.56
CA LEU A 573 -0.81 -23.48 -0.41
C LEU A 573 -1.27 -23.90 -1.81
N GLY A 574 -1.61 -22.94 -2.66
CA GLY A 574 -2.16 -23.21 -3.97
C GLY A 574 -2.07 -22.05 -4.96
N SER A 575 -2.42 -22.35 -6.20
CA SER A 575 -2.55 -21.39 -7.29
C SER A 575 -3.45 -21.99 -8.34
N ASP A 576 -4.60 -21.33 -8.57
CA ASP A 576 -5.63 -21.82 -9.47
C ASP A 576 -5.31 -21.51 -10.94
N THR A 577 -5.98 -22.18 -11.87
CA THR A 577 -5.91 -21.87 -13.31
C THR A 577 -7.25 -21.34 -13.80
N TYR A 578 -7.26 -20.12 -14.33
CA TYR A 578 -8.42 -19.45 -14.92
C TYR A 578 -8.23 -19.28 -16.43
N ASP A 579 -9.31 -19.42 -17.21
CA ASP A 579 -9.26 -19.18 -18.65
C ASP A 579 -9.05 -17.69 -18.95
N GLY A 580 -8.20 -17.37 -19.92
CA GLY A 580 -7.90 -15.99 -20.31
C GLY A 580 -7.14 -15.12 -19.29
N TYR A 581 -6.86 -15.62 -18.07
CA TYR A 581 -6.00 -14.95 -17.11
C TYR A 581 -4.52 -15.22 -17.44
N VAL A 582 -3.73 -14.15 -17.57
CA VAL A 582 -2.33 -14.23 -18.00
C VAL A 582 -1.42 -13.70 -16.89
N ASP A 583 -0.93 -14.63 -16.08
CA ASP A 583 0.18 -14.48 -15.15
C ASP A 583 1.07 -15.72 -15.32
N TRP A 584 2.38 -15.53 -15.44
CA TRP A 584 3.30 -16.62 -15.80
C TRP A 584 3.43 -17.71 -14.73
N SER A 585 3.05 -17.40 -13.49
CA SER A 585 3.12 -18.32 -12.35
C SER A 585 1.76 -18.89 -11.94
N SER A 586 0.67 -18.40 -12.52
CA SER A 586 -0.68 -18.89 -12.27
C SER A 586 -0.81 -20.38 -12.64
N GLY A 587 -1.49 -21.13 -11.77
CA GLY A 587 -1.70 -22.55 -11.94
C GLY A 587 -0.42 -23.38 -11.79
N ALA A 588 0.63 -22.87 -11.14
CA ALA A 588 1.90 -23.58 -11.00
C ALA A 588 2.39 -23.57 -9.54
N MET A 589 3.37 -24.44 -9.26
CA MET A 589 4.03 -24.50 -7.95
C MET A 589 4.58 -23.13 -7.52
N GLN A 590 5.12 -22.35 -8.45
CA GLN A 590 5.63 -21.02 -8.14
C GLN A 590 4.53 -20.05 -7.68
N GLY A 591 3.34 -20.08 -8.29
CA GLY A 591 2.21 -19.31 -7.80
C GLY A 591 1.81 -19.71 -6.39
N ALA A 592 1.85 -21.00 -6.06
CA ALA A 592 1.59 -21.45 -4.69
C ALA A 592 2.69 -21.03 -3.70
N ARG A 593 3.94 -20.87 -4.14
CA ARG A 593 5.00 -20.29 -3.31
C ARG A 593 4.75 -18.81 -3.04
N TYR A 594 4.31 -18.05 -4.04
CA TYR A 594 3.89 -16.66 -3.84
C TYR A 594 2.72 -16.54 -2.87
N GLU A 595 1.78 -17.50 -2.86
CA GLU A 595 0.69 -17.52 -1.87
C GLU A 595 1.15 -17.63 -0.42
N SER A 596 2.36 -18.17 -0.18
CA SER A 596 2.93 -18.21 1.17
C SER A 596 3.56 -16.89 1.61
N GLY A 597 3.84 -16.00 0.66
CA GLY A 597 4.75 -14.86 0.84
C GLY A 597 6.24 -15.25 0.90
N LEU A 598 6.59 -16.54 0.74
CA LEU A 598 7.95 -17.09 0.92
C LEU A 598 8.51 -17.71 -0.37
N ASP A 599 8.65 -16.89 -1.41
CA ASP A 599 8.80 -17.24 -2.84
C ASP A 599 9.81 -18.33 -3.18
N ASN A 600 10.97 -18.35 -2.53
CA ASN A 600 12.04 -19.32 -2.76
C ASN A 600 12.38 -20.14 -1.51
N SER A 601 11.47 -20.16 -0.53
CA SER A 601 11.69 -20.82 0.75
C SER A 601 12.04 -22.29 0.57
N PRO A 602 13.04 -22.80 1.33
CA PRO A 602 13.39 -24.20 1.29
C PRO A 602 12.25 -25.15 1.71
N MET A 603 11.25 -24.63 2.44
CA MET A 603 10.02 -25.32 2.79
C MET A 603 9.21 -25.82 1.59
N TYR A 604 9.47 -25.29 0.40
CA TYR A 604 8.71 -25.58 -0.81
C TYR A 604 9.61 -26.03 -1.97
N ASP A 605 10.83 -26.51 -1.66
CA ASP A 605 11.72 -27.13 -2.64
C ASP A 605 11.07 -28.37 -3.28
N GLY A 606 11.29 -28.54 -4.58
CA GLY A 606 10.72 -29.61 -5.40
C GLY A 606 9.46 -29.19 -6.18
N GLU A 607 9.15 -29.94 -7.24
CA GLU A 607 7.99 -29.68 -8.12
C GLU A 607 6.98 -30.84 -8.15
N ASP A 608 7.38 -32.03 -7.70
CA ASP A 608 6.64 -33.29 -7.92
C ASP A 608 5.37 -33.46 -7.08
N TYR A 609 4.99 -32.46 -6.28
CA TYR A 609 3.85 -32.51 -5.35
C TYR A 609 2.85 -31.37 -5.55
N PHE A 610 2.73 -30.84 -6.76
CA PHE A 610 1.64 -29.91 -7.12
C PHE A 610 0.49 -30.67 -7.81
N VAL A 611 -0.68 -30.67 -7.19
CA VAL A 611 -1.87 -31.37 -7.68
C VAL A 611 -2.90 -30.38 -8.19
N LYS A 612 -3.63 -30.76 -9.25
CA LYS A 612 -4.73 -29.96 -9.80
C LYS A 612 -6.02 -30.77 -9.81
N ASN A 613 -7.08 -30.17 -9.31
CA ASN A 613 -8.44 -30.71 -9.40
C ASN A 613 -9.34 -29.73 -10.15
N VAL A 614 -10.43 -30.22 -10.74
CA VAL A 614 -11.45 -29.34 -11.35
C VAL A 614 -12.32 -28.78 -10.23
N SER A 615 -12.61 -27.48 -10.25
CA SER A 615 -13.53 -26.86 -9.29
C SER A 615 -14.94 -27.46 -9.42
N HIS A 616 -15.75 -27.37 -8.37
CA HIS A 616 -17.08 -27.99 -8.35
C HIS A 616 -17.97 -27.54 -9.53
N GLU A 617 -17.85 -26.27 -9.91
CA GLU A 617 -18.56 -25.63 -11.01
C GLU A 617 -17.87 -25.78 -12.38
N GLY A 618 -16.66 -26.32 -12.44
CA GLY A 618 -15.91 -26.52 -13.70
C GLY A 618 -15.31 -25.25 -14.31
N ALA A 619 -15.31 -24.13 -13.59
CA ALA A 619 -14.82 -22.84 -14.06
C ALA A 619 -13.30 -22.67 -13.96
N LYS A 620 -12.64 -23.44 -13.11
CA LYS A 620 -11.19 -23.36 -12.89
C LYS A 620 -10.58 -24.69 -12.50
N LEU A 621 -9.25 -24.77 -12.59
CA LEU A 621 -8.48 -25.83 -11.92
C LEU A 621 -8.00 -25.30 -10.57
N LEU A 622 -8.34 -26.00 -9.49
CA LEU A 622 -7.82 -25.77 -8.15
C LEU A 622 -6.44 -26.40 -8.04
N GLY A 623 -5.39 -25.58 -8.00
CA GLY A 623 -4.01 -26.06 -7.84
C GLY A 623 -3.58 -25.98 -6.38
N GLN A 624 -3.03 -27.06 -5.83
CA GLN A 624 -2.59 -27.13 -4.44
C GLN A 624 -1.24 -27.85 -4.32
N MET A 625 -0.40 -27.40 -3.40
CA MET A 625 0.73 -28.19 -2.92
C MET A 625 0.20 -29.35 -2.07
N ALA A 626 0.60 -30.58 -2.36
CA ALA A 626 0.26 -31.77 -1.57
C ALA A 626 1.06 -31.83 -0.24
N LEU A 627 1.08 -30.71 0.48
CA LEU A 627 1.83 -30.44 1.70
C LEU A 627 0.90 -29.72 2.69
N TYR A 628 0.78 -30.27 3.89
CA TYR A 628 0.14 -29.59 5.02
C TYR A 628 1.11 -28.57 5.60
N ASP A 629 0.78 -27.29 5.43
CA ASP A 629 1.65 -26.19 5.84
C ASP A 629 1.29 -25.70 7.25
N VAL A 630 2.24 -25.81 8.18
CA VAL A 630 2.06 -25.39 9.58
C VAL A 630 1.78 -23.90 9.70
N GLY A 631 2.45 -23.07 8.91
CA GLY A 631 2.35 -21.62 8.99
C GLY A 631 0.97 -21.14 8.55
N MET A 632 0.59 -21.52 7.33
CA MET A 632 -0.67 -21.12 6.72
C MET A 632 -1.88 -21.69 7.49
N ALA A 633 -1.83 -22.95 7.92
CA ALA A 633 -2.89 -23.53 8.75
C ALA A 633 -3.02 -22.82 10.11
N SER A 634 -1.90 -22.39 10.70
CA SER A 634 -1.92 -21.66 11.97
C SER A 634 -2.49 -20.25 11.84
N MET A 635 -2.12 -19.52 10.78
CA MET A 635 -2.69 -18.21 10.47
C MET A 635 -4.20 -18.31 10.20
N PHE A 636 -4.64 -19.35 9.48
CA PHE A 636 -6.08 -19.61 9.29
C PHE A 636 -6.85 -19.75 10.62
N VAL A 637 -6.30 -20.49 11.58
CA VAL A 637 -6.91 -20.65 12.91
C VAL A 637 -6.98 -19.30 13.63
N GLN A 638 -5.89 -18.55 13.64
CA GLN A 638 -5.82 -17.22 14.26
C GLN A 638 -6.87 -16.26 13.67
N GLU A 639 -7.02 -16.25 12.34
CA GLU A 639 -8.02 -15.45 11.66
C GLU A 639 -9.45 -15.82 12.03
N ALA A 640 -9.75 -17.12 12.11
CA ALA A 640 -11.07 -17.58 12.52
C ALA A 640 -11.40 -17.15 13.97
N GLU A 641 -10.43 -17.15 14.88
CA GLU A 641 -10.63 -16.67 16.26
C GLU A 641 -10.76 -15.16 16.35
N ALA A 642 -9.99 -14.42 15.54
CA ALA A 642 -10.12 -12.98 15.43
C ALA A 642 -11.51 -12.61 14.90
N LEU A 643 -11.99 -13.28 13.84
CA LEU A 643 -13.35 -13.14 13.33
C LEU A 643 -14.40 -13.49 14.40
N ALA A 644 -14.23 -14.57 15.16
CA ALA A 644 -15.17 -14.92 16.23
C ALA A 644 -15.27 -13.82 17.31
N THR A 645 -14.17 -13.13 17.58
CA THR A 645 -14.13 -11.99 18.51
C THR A 645 -14.76 -10.74 17.91
N LEU A 646 -14.57 -10.51 16.61
CA LEU A 646 -15.12 -9.37 15.88
C LEU A 646 -16.60 -9.52 15.54
N ALA A 647 -17.14 -10.73 15.45
CA ALA A 647 -18.51 -10.99 15.00
C ALA A 647 -19.59 -10.25 15.81
N PRO A 648 -19.57 -10.23 17.16
CA PRO A 648 -20.52 -9.42 17.93
C PRO A 648 -20.39 -7.90 17.67
N ILE A 649 -19.18 -7.40 17.40
CA ILE A 649 -18.91 -5.98 17.11
C ILE A 649 -19.44 -5.62 15.71
N ALA A 650 -19.33 -6.55 14.77
CA ALA A 650 -19.94 -6.46 13.45
C ALA A 650 -21.47 -6.56 13.46
N GLY A 651 -22.09 -6.84 14.61
CA GLY A 651 -23.53 -7.04 14.73
C GLY A 651 -24.00 -8.44 14.31
N LYS A 652 -23.09 -9.42 14.26
CA LYS A 652 -23.34 -10.81 13.87
C LYS A 652 -22.92 -11.83 14.94
N PRO A 653 -23.39 -11.69 16.20
CA PRO A 653 -22.97 -12.56 17.30
C PRO A 653 -23.28 -14.05 17.05
N GLU A 654 -24.27 -14.36 16.22
CA GLU A 654 -24.64 -15.73 15.82
C GLU A 654 -23.50 -16.48 15.12
N LEU A 655 -22.59 -15.78 14.44
CA LEU A 655 -21.47 -16.40 13.72
C LEU A 655 -20.29 -16.77 14.65
N ALA A 656 -20.25 -16.21 15.87
CA ALA A 656 -19.11 -16.38 16.75
C ALA A 656 -18.91 -17.84 17.21
N ALA A 657 -19.99 -18.62 17.35
CA ALA A 657 -19.89 -20.03 17.73
C ALA A 657 -19.29 -20.87 16.58
N GLU A 658 -19.84 -20.73 15.36
CA GLU A 658 -19.35 -21.43 14.18
C GLU A 658 -17.87 -21.15 13.91
N LEU A 659 -17.44 -19.89 14.04
CA LEU A 659 -16.05 -19.49 13.83
C LEU A 659 -15.10 -20.08 14.88
N ARG A 660 -15.52 -20.19 16.14
CA ARG A 660 -14.74 -20.89 17.18
C ARG A 660 -14.66 -22.38 16.93
N GLU A 661 -15.74 -23.01 16.49
CA GLU A 661 -15.75 -24.43 16.12
C GLU A 661 -14.84 -24.70 14.92
N ARG A 662 -14.89 -23.83 13.91
CA ARG A 662 -13.98 -23.86 12.75
C ARG A 662 -12.52 -23.77 13.18
N ALA A 663 -12.17 -22.79 14.03
CA ALA A 663 -10.83 -22.64 14.58
C ALA A 663 -10.40 -23.88 15.38
N ALA A 664 -11.26 -24.38 16.27
CA ALA A 664 -10.98 -25.55 17.10
C ALA A 664 -10.75 -26.82 16.28
N ALA A 665 -11.51 -27.03 15.21
CA ALA A 665 -11.34 -28.17 14.31
C ALA A 665 -9.97 -28.16 13.62
N GLN A 666 -9.57 -27.02 13.03
CA GLN A 666 -8.26 -26.89 12.37
C GLN A 666 -7.10 -26.93 13.37
N ARG A 667 -7.25 -26.28 14.54
CA ARG A 667 -6.29 -26.39 15.66
C ARG A 667 -6.03 -27.83 16.05
N ALA A 668 -7.09 -28.63 16.20
CA ALA A 668 -6.95 -30.03 16.58
C ALA A 668 -6.18 -30.83 15.51
N LEU A 669 -6.36 -30.52 14.23
CA LEU A 669 -5.59 -31.15 13.15
C LEU A 669 -4.10 -30.76 13.22
N ILE A 670 -3.79 -29.47 13.44
CA ILE A 670 -2.40 -29.02 13.61
C ILE A 670 -1.75 -29.73 14.81
N ALA A 671 -2.43 -29.76 15.96
CA ALA A 671 -1.93 -30.37 17.19
C ALA A 671 -1.66 -31.88 17.03
N ASN A 672 -2.56 -32.60 16.37
CA ASN A 672 -2.50 -34.06 16.28
C ASN A 672 -1.59 -34.57 15.16
N TYR A 673 -1.41 -33.82 14.08
CA TYR A 673 -0.74 -34.32 12.87
C TYR A 673 0.56 -33.58 12.53
N LEU A 674 0.75 -32.33 12.98
CA LEU A 674 1.91 -31.54 12.61
C LEU A 674 2.98 -31.43 13.71
N TRP A 675 2.72 -31.94 14.91
CA TRP A 675 3.76 -32.06 15.95
C TRP A 675 4.71 -33.22 15.61
N ASP A 676 5.98 -32.90 15.35
CA ASP A 676 7.03 -33.91 15.14
C ASP A 676 7.68 -34.25 16.48
N ASP A 677 7.34 -35.40 17.05
CA ASP A 677 7.90 -35.84 18.34
C ASP A 677 9.43 -36.06 18.28
N ASP A 678 9.99 -36.46 17.14
CA ASP A 678 11.44 -36.63 17.03
C ASP A 678 12.15 -35.28 16.97
N GLY A 679 11.60 -34.36 16.18
CA GLY A 679 12.12 -32.99 16.03
C GLY A 679 11.79 -32.08 17.22
N GLN A 680 10.78 -32.42 18.02
CA GLN A 680 10.26 -31.62 19.12
C GLN A 680 9.85 -30.20 18.67
N ILE A 681 9.20 -30.12 17.49
CA ILE A 681 8.71 -28.89 16.88
C ILE A 681 7.57 -29.20 15.89
N PHE A 682 6.69 -28.22 15.64
CA PHE A 682 5.71 -28.35 14.57
C PHE A 682 6.37 -28.26 13.19
N THR A 683 6.03 -29.20 12.31
CA THR A 683 6.71 -29.39 11.02
C THR A 683 5.70 -29.65 9.91
N ASN A 684 5.96 -29.12 8.72
CA ASN A 684 5.16 -29.43 7.53
C ASN A 684 5.13 -30.95 7.29
N GLN A 685 4.01 -31.45 6.77
CA GLN A 685 3.84 -32.88 6.53
C GLN A 685 3.27 -33.12 5.15
N PHE A 686 3.83 -34.05 4.39
CA PHE A 686 3.23 -34.50 3.13
C PHE A 686 1.91 -35.22 3.43
N TRP A 687 1.00 -35.22 2.45
CA TRP A 687 -0.29 -35.92 2.52
C TRP A 687 -0.22 -37.42 2.91
N ASN A 688 0.95 -38.06 2.77
CA ASN A 688 1.21 -39.45 3.14
C ASN A 688 1.66 -39.64 4.60
N GLY A 689 1.70 -38.56 5.40
CA GLY A 689 2.09 -38.58 6.81
C GLY A 689 3.59 -38.38 7.07
N THR A 690 4.42 -38.21 6.03
CA THR A 690 5.87 -38.03 6.22
C THR A 690 6.19 -36.57 6.53
N PHE A 691 6.91 -36.31 7.62
CA PHE A 691 7.37 -34.96 7.96
C PHE A 691 8.40 -34.43 6.97
N TYR A 692 8.21 -33.20 6.53
CA TYR A 692 9.13 -32.45 5.69
C TYR A 692 9.92 -31.44 6.52
N ARG A 693 11.09 -31.88 7.02
CA ARG A 693 11.89 -31.21 8.05
C ARG A 693 12.75 -30.04 7.52
N ARG A 694 12.13 -29.12 6.77
CA ARG A 694 12.69 -27.80 6.45
C ARG A 694 12.09 -26.81 7.45
N ILE A 695 12.81 -26.58 8.55
CA ILE A 695 12.28 -25.86 9.72
C ILE A 695 12.52 -24.36 9.59
N SER A 696 11.45 -23.58 9.64
CA SER A 696 11.47 -22.12 9.54
C SER A 696 10.78 -21.47 10.74
N PRO A 697 10.79 -20.13 10.86
CA PRO A 697 10.02 -19.44 11.89
C PRO A 697 8.52 -19.76 11.87
N THR A 698 7.96 -20.23 10.75
CA THR A 698 6.53 -20.57 10.65
C THR A 698 6.14 -21.75 11.57
N SER A 699 7.11 -22.58 11.98
CA SER A 699 6.89 -23.63 12.97
C SER A 699 6.41 -23.09 14.32
N PHE A 700 6.79 -21.87 14.70
CA PHE A 700 6.31 -21.24 15.94
C PHE A 700 4.85 -20.80 15.84
N TYR A 701 4.30 -20.66 14.63
CA TYR A 701 2.94 -20.14 14.43
C TYR A 701 1.85 -21.05 14.99
N ALA A 702 2.15 -22.34 15.17
CA ALA A 702 1.28 -23.27 15.89
C ALA A 702 0.92 -22.79 17.30
N MET A 703 1.76 -21.94 17.92
CA MET A 703 1.47 -21.30 19.19
C MET A 703 0.39 -20.21 19.06
N MET A 704 0.44 -19.29 18.09
CA MET A 704 -0.70 -18.34 17.95
C MET A 704 -2.01 -19.04 17.58
N ALA A 705 -1.94 -20.23 16.97
CA ALA A 705 -3.10 -21.09 16.76
C ALA A 705 -3.56 -21.83 18.02
N GLY A 706 -2.84 -21.77 19.14
CA GLY A 706 -3.14 -22.50 20.37
C GLY A 706 -3.02 -24.03 20.24
N ALA A 707 -2.22 -24.53 19.30
CA ALA A 707 -2.06 -25.96 19.03
C ALA A 707 -1.01 -26.62 19.94
N ALA A 708 -0.08 -25.84 20.51
CA ALA A 708 0.94 -26.35 21.41
C ALA A 708 0.42 -26.55 22.84
N THR A 709 0.92 -27.55 23.55
CA THR A 709 0.87 -27.57 25.02
C THR A 709 1.92 -26.63 25.61
N ASP A 710 1.79 -26.26 26.88
CA ASP A 710 2.78 -25.42 27.57
C ASP A 710 4.19 -26.05 27.54
N GLU A 711 4.29 -27.36 27.69
CA GLU A 711 5.58 -28.09 27.62
C GLU A 711 6.15 -28.12 26.20
N GLN A 712 5.31 -28.26 25.17
CA GLN A 712 5.74 -28.16 23.78
C GLN A 712 6.23 -26.74 23.47
N ALA A 713 5.49 -25.71 23.89
CA ALA A 713 5.89 -24.31 23.73
C ALA A 713 7.24 -24.04 24.39
N LYS A 714 7.40 -24.41 25.68
CA LYS A 714 8.68 -24.33 26.39
C LYS A 714 9.81 -25.05 25.66
N THR A 715 9.54 -26.24 25.12
CA THR A 715 10.52 -27.03 24.37
C THR A 715 10.92 -26.35 23.08
N MET A 716 9.97 -25.82 22.31
CA MET A 716 10.24 -25.06 21.08
C MET A 716 11.11 -23.84 21.37
N ILE A 717 10.85 -23.11 22.46
CA ILE A 717 11.65 -21.92 22.78
C ILE A 717 13.07 -22.29 23.20
N SER A 718 13.20 -23.24 24.12
CA SER A 718 14.51 -23.62 24.65
C SER A 718 15.39 -24.38 23.64
N LYS A 719 14.80 -25.26 22.81
CA LYS A 719 15.56 -26.06 21.85
C LYS A 719 15.77 -25.36 20.51
N TRP A 720 14.85 -24.50 20.07
CA TRP A 720 14.88 -23.93 18.73
C TRP A 720 15.10 -22.42 18.73
N LEU A 721 14.21 -21.64 19.34
CA LEU A 721 14.30 -20.17 19.28
C LEU A 721 15.59 -19.67 19.94
N LEU A 722 15.83 -20.11 21.18
CA LEU A 722 16.96 -19.71 22.01
C LEU A 722 18.24 -20.53 21.78
N SER A 723 18.27 -21.33 20.71
CA SER A 723 19.44 -22.14 20.37
C SER A 723 20.33 -21.43 19.36
N PRO A 724 21.64 -21.31 19.63
CA PRO A 724 22.59 -20.76 18.66
C PRO A 724 22.71 -21.64 17.40
N GLU A 725 22.35 -22.92 17.48
CA GLU A 725 22.43 -23.85 16.34
C GLU A 725 21.22 -23.76 15.39
N HIS A 726 20.14 -23.09 15.79
CA HIS A 726 18.90 -23.01 15.01
C HIS A 726 18.53 -21.57 14.68
N PHE A 727 17.83 -20.85 15.56
CA PHE A 727 17.34 -19.49 15.28
C PHE A 727 18.11 -18.38 15.99
N CYS A 728 19.13 -18.69 16.79
CA CYS A 728 20.14 -17.73 17.25
C CYS A 728 19.56 -16.48 17.95
N ILE A 729 18.46 -16.63 18.69
CA ILE A 729 18.03 -15.61 19.64
C ILE A 729 18.77 -15.89 20.95
N ALA A 730 19.71 -15.03 21.33
CA ALA A 730 20.41 -15.15 22.60
C ALA A 730 19.41 -14.99 23.75
N PRO A 731 19.48 -15.77 24.85
CA PRO A 731 18.47 -15.75 25.91
C PRO A 731 18.23 -14.38 26.57
N GLN A 732 19.21 -13.47 26.49
CA GLN A 732 19.14 -12.11 27.04
C GLN A 732 18.90 -11.05 25.94
N GLY A 733 18.92 -11.46 24.67
CA GLY A 733 18.86 -10.60 23.50
C GLY A 733 20.12 -9.76 23.28
N ASP A 734 21.26 -10.19 23.84
CA ASP A 734 22.55 -9.49 23.84
C ASP A 734 23.57 -10.08 22.86
N PHE A 735 23.11 -10.98 21.97
CA PHE A 735 23.90 -11.68 20.95
C PHE A 735 24.98 -12.63 21.51
N ALA A 736 25.04 -12.82 22.83
CA ALA A 736 26.06 -13.66 23.46
C ALA A 736 25.90 -15.13 23.03
N GLY A 737 26.96 -15.68 22.43
CA GLY A 737 26.99 -17.07 21.96
C GLY A 737 26.39 -17.29 20.58
N ASN A 738 25.86 -16.26 19.91
CA ASN A 738 25.44 -16.37 18.52
C ASN A 738 26.65 -16.57 17.59
N HIS A 739 26.44 -17.35 16.52
CA HIS A 739 27.43 -17.50 15.45
C HIS A 739 27.49 -16.25 14.60
N ASP A 740 28.66 -15.92 14.04
CA ASP A 740 28.83 -14.73 13.20
C ASP A 740 28.01 -14.80 11.89
N ASP A 741 27.63 -16.00 11.44
CA ASP A 741 26.78 -16.22 10.26
C ASP A 741 25.27 -16.14 10.56
N CYS A 742 24.88 -16.17 11.84
CA CYS A 742 23.51 -16.10 12.33
C CYS A 742 23.41 -15.13 13.51
N TYR A 743 24.13 -14.01 13.42
CA TYR A 743 24.38 -13.10 14.53
C TYR A 743 23.12 -12.39 14.99
N TRP A 744 22.32 -11.88 14.04
CA TRP A 744 21.11 -11.12 14.33
C TRP A 744 19.93 -11.99 14.80
N GLY A 745 19.98 -13.29 14.49
CA GLY A 745 18.95 -14.26 14.84
C GLY A 745 17.69 -14.19 13.98
N LEU A 746 16.82 -15.18 14.20
CA LEU A 746 15.60 -15.47 13.45
C LEU A 746 15.76 -15.47 11.91
N PRO A 747 16.72 -16.22 11.34
CA PRO A 747 16.75 -16.42 9.90
C PRO A 747 15.47 -17.09 9.38
N SER A 748 15.09 -16.82 8.13
CA SER A 748 13.86 -17.36 7.52
C SER A 748 13.83 -18.88 7.37
N ILE A 749 14.97 -19.54 7.59
CA ILE A 749 15.11 -20.99 7.74
C ILE A 749 16.17 -21.21 8.82
N GLN A 750 16.06 -22.29 9.60
CA GLN A 750 17.06 -22.59 10.63
C GLN A 750 18.49 -22.57 10.08
N ARG A 751 19.45 -22.12 10.89
CA ARG A 751 20.87 -22.02 10.53
C ARG A 751 21.47 -23.35 10.02
N ALA A 752 21.07 -24.47 10.63
CA ALA A 752 21.57 -25.79 10.28
C ALA A 752 21.01 -26.35 8.96
N ASP A 753 20.07 -25.66 8.31
CA ASP A 753 19.52 -26.11 7.02
C ASP A 753 20.57 -26.01 5.91
N PRO A 754 20.72 -27.03 5.03
CA PRO A 754 21.70 -26.98 3.94
C PRO A 754 21.52 -25.82 2.94
N ALA A 755 20.33 -25.19 2.88
CA ALA A 755 20.08 -24.01 2.05
C ALA A 755 20.53 -22.69 2.70
N PHE A 756 20.83 -22.70 4.00
CA PHE A 756 21.35 -21.54 4.74
C PHE A 756 22.86 -21.34 4.49
N PRO A 757 23.38 -20.11 4.32
CA PRO A 757 22.74 -18.89 3.81
C PRO A 757 23.00 -18.55 2.30
N PRO A 758 23.82 -19.27 1.50
CA PRO A 758 24.44 -18.69 0.29
C PRO A 758 23.50 -18.49 -0.91
N LEU A 759 22.23 -18.92 -0.82
CA LEU A 759 21.26 -18.82 -1.91
C LEU A 759 20.35 -17.58 -1.82
N GLY A 760 20.39 -16.82 -0.72
CA GLY A 760 19.71 -15.53 -0.54
C GLY A 760 18.18 -15.57 -0.36
N TYR A 761 17.60 -14.42 0.01
CA TYR A 761 16.15 -14.18 0.17
C TYR A 761 15.50 -15.05 1.27
N TRP A 762 14.45 -15.85 1.00
CA TRP A 762 13.79 -16.70 2.01
C TRP A 762 14.60 -17.94 2.44
N ARG A 763 15.89 -18.01 2.08
CA ARG A 763 16.81 -19.10 2.44
C ARG A 763 17.81 -18.74 3.55
N GLY A 764 17.51 -17.73 4.37
CA GLY A 764 18.33 -17.40 5.53
C GLY A 764 18.31 -15.95 5.96
N TYR A 765 17.82 -15.02 5.12
CA TYR A 765 17.70 -13.63 5.54
C TYR A 765 16.65 -13.47 6.65
N VAL A 766 16.76 -12.39 7.41
CA VAL A 766 15.88 -12.06 8.53
C VAL A 766 14.80 -11.10 8.05
N TRP A 767 13.55 -11.36 8.44
CA TRP A 767 12.37 -10.68 7.90
C TRP A 767 11.48 -10.10 8.99
N GLY A 768 11.14 -8.82 8.85
CA GLY A 768 10.18 -8.13 9.72
C GLY A 768 8.84 -8.85 9.91
N PRO A 769 8.15 -9.32 8.84
CA PRO A 769 6.87 -10.00 9.03
C PRO A 769 6.97 -11.32 9.78
N MET A 770 8.06 -12.09 9.61
CA MET A 770 8.30 -13.30 10.42
C MET A 770 8.53 -12.95 11.89
N ALA A 771 9.30 -11.90 12.18
CA ALA A 771 9.49 -11.44 13.55
C ALA A 771 8.15 -11.05 14.21
N GLN A 772 7.26 -10.37 13.48
CA GLN A 772 5.92 -10.00 13.96
C GLN A 772 5.03 -11.22 14.25
N LEU A 773 5.01 -12.21 13.36
CA LEU A 773 4.20 -13.42 13.51
C LEU A 773 4.73 -14.33 14.62
N VAL A 774 6.07 -14.48 14.74
CA VAL A 774 6.67 -15.17 15.90
C VAL A 774 6.36 -14.42 17.19
N TYR A 775 6.47 -13.09 17.22
CA TYR A 775 6.11 -12.30 18.41
C TYR A 775 4.66 -12.56 18.87
N TRP A 776 3.68 -12.54 17.97
CA TRP A 776 2.29 -12.89 18.31
C TRP A 776 2.14 -14.34 18.78
N SER A 777 2.90 -15.25 18.19
CA SER A 777 2.94 -16.67 18.60
C SER A 777 3.44 -16.85 20.02
N LEU A 778 4.49 -16.13 20.40
CA LEU A 778 5.02 -16.12 21.76
C LEU A 778 4.06 -15.41 22.73
N GLN A 779 3.40 -14.34 22.30
CA GLN A 779 2.45 -13.58 23.11
C GLN A 779 1.26 -14.44 23.55
N ALA A 780 0.81 -15.37 22.71
CA ALA A 780 -0.27 -16.30 23.04
C ALA A 780 0.06 -17.25 24.22
N TYR A 781 1.34 -17.40 24.57
CA TYR A 781 1.83 -18.24 25.67
C TYR A 781 2.61 -17.42 26.71
N ASP A 782 2.28 -16.14 26.91
CA ASP A 782 2.97 -15.28 27.87
C ASP A 782 2.91 -15.81 29.32
N HIS A 783 1.97 -16.70 29.64
CA HIS A 783 1.90 -17.40 30.93
C HIS A 783 3.04 -18.40 31.16
N VAL A 784 3.74 -18.83 30.11
CA VAL A 784 4.92 -19.71 30.20
C VAL A 784 6.19 -18.86 30.34
N PRO A 785 6.92 -18.92 31.47
CA PRO A 785 8.05 -18.02 31.74
C PRO A 785 9.15 -18.04 30.68
N GLU A 786 9.51 -19.22 30.18
CA GLU A 786 10.53 -19.39 29.13
C GLU A 786 10.10 -18.74 27.82
N VAL A 787 8.81 -18.82 27.47
CA VAL A 787 8.26 -18.17 26.27
C VAL A 787 8.32 -16.65 26.41
N ARG A 788 7.91 -16.11 27.56
CA ARG A 788 8.02 -14.67 27.85
C ARG A 788 9.48 -14.19 27.72
N ALA A 789 10.43 -14.93 28.28
CA ALA A 789 11.85 -14.60 28.17
C ALA A 789 12.32 -14.59 26.71
N GLY A 790 11.97 -15.63 25.93
CA GLY A 790 12.30 -15.69 24.50
C GLY A 790 11.68 -14.56 23.68
N ARG A 791 10.46 -14.15 24.02
CA ARG A 791 9.77 -13.01 23.39
C ARG A 791 10.49 -11.69 23.61
N GLN A 792 10.92 -11.43 24.85
CA GLN A 792 11.69 -10.23 25.20
C GLN A 792 13.07 -10.22 24.53
N ALA A 793 13.73 -11.37 24.45
CA ALA A 793 15.00 -11.52 23.75
C ALA A 793 14.87 -11.25 22.24
N LEU A 794 13.80 -11.78 21.61
CA LEU A 794 13.48 -11.52 20.20
C LEU A 794 13.31 -10.02 19.94
N CYS A 795 12.49 -9.33 20.74
CA CYS A 795 12.29 -7.87 20.63
C CYS A 795 13.62 -7.10 20.61
N LYS A 796 14.52 -7.41 21.54
CA LYS A 796 15.83 -6.75 21.64
C LYS A 796 16.70 -6.95 20.40
N GLN A 797 16.88 -8.19 19.95
CA GLN A 797 17.72 -8.47 18.78
C GLN A 797 17.15 -7.87 17.49
N MET A 798 15.84 -8.01 17.25
CA MET A 798 15.20 -7.49 16.04
C MET A 798 15.23 -5.95 15.99
N THR A 799 15.06 -5.30 17.15
CA THR A 799 15.19 -3.83 17.25
C THR A 799 16.60 -3.38 16.92
N ALA A 800 17.60 -4.04 17.49
CA ALA A 800 18.99 -3.72 17.25
C ALA A 800 19.41 -3.97 15.79
N LEU A 801 18.91 -5.05 15.17
CA LEU A 801 19.09 -5.34 13.75
C LEU A 801 18.55 -4.20 12.89
N MET A 802 17.28 -3.83 13.07
CA MET A 802 16.66 -2.74 12.30
C MET A 802 17.39 -1.41 12.52
N LEU A 803 17.71 -1.08 13.77
CA LEU A 803 18.38 0.18 14.11
C LEU A 803 19.84 0.24 13.61
N SER A 804 20.50 -0.89 13.38
CA SER A 804 21.84 -0.92 12.76
C SER A 804 21.80 -0.27 11.37
N GLN A 805 20.78 -0.59 10.57
CA GLN A 805 20.57 -0.05 9.23
C GLN A 805 19.98 1.36 9.27
N TRP A 806 19.03 1.61 10.17
CA TRP A 806 18.42 2.93 10.31
C TRP A 806 19.45 4.00 10.71
N ARG A 807 20.26 3.74 11.73
CA ARG A 807 21.21 4.74 12.27
C ARG A 807 22.34 5.05 11.29
N LEU A 808 22.84 4.02 10.59
CA LEU A 808 23.94 4.19 9.65
C LEU A 808 23.45 4.77 8.30
N HIS A 809 22.40 4.18 7.73
CA HIS A 809 22.00 4.42 6.35
C HIS A 809 20.64 5.11 6.19
N ARG A 810 19.78 5.11 7.21
CA ARG A 810 18.35 5.50 7.12
C ARG A 810 17.54 4.59 6.21
N HIS A 811 17.95 3.32 6.14
CA HIS A 811 17.24 2.29 5.39
C HIS A 811 16.26 1.55 6.30
N ILE A 812 15.17 1.10 5.69
CA ILE A 812 14.26 0.10 6.23
C ILE A 812 14.20 -1.00 5.18
N CYS A 813 14.98 -2.05 5.41
CA CYS A 813 15.24 -3.08 4.42
C CYS A 813 14.01 -3.97 4.25
N GLU A 814 13.82 -4.47 3.04
CA GLU A 814 12.89 -5.57 2.80
C GLU A 814 13.26 -6.79 3.67
N ASN A 815 14.54 -7.13 3.69
CA ASN A 815 15.11 -8.18 4.51
C ASN A 815 16.56 -7.85 4.89
N PHE A 816 17.04 -8.53 5.92
CA PHE A 816 18.35 -8.25 6.53
C PHE A 816 19.27 -9.46 6.44
N SER A 817 20.56 -9.21 6.19
CA SER A 817 21.58 -10.25 6.31
C SER A 817 21.60 -10.82 7.73
N PRO A 818 21.71 -12.15 7.92
CA PRO A 818 21.84 -12.76 9.24
C PRO A 818 23.26 -12.60 9.81
N HIS A 819 24.24 -12.24 8.97
CA HIS A 819 25.65 -12.16 9.34
C HIS A 819 25.97 -10.93 10.20
N LYS A 820 26.97 -11.06 11.08
CA LYS A 820 27.47 -9.97 11.93
C LYS A 820 28.10 -8.83 11.13
N THR A 821 28.80 -9.21 10.06
CA THR A 821 29.34 -8.32 9.04
C THR A 821 28.87 -8.85 7.69
N ALA A 822 28.22 -8.04 6.86
CA ALA A 822 28.01 -8.42 5.47
C ALA A 822 29.34 -8.31 4.71
N ASP A 823 29.98 -9.46 4.53
CA ASP A 823 31.13 -9.62 3.64
C ASP A 823 30.59 -9.64 2.21
N ASP A 824 30.91 -8.61 1.41
CA ASP A 824 30.86 -8.48 -0.07
C ASP A 824 29.69 -9.08 -0.91
N HIS A 825 28.61 -9.57 -0.31
CA HIS A 825 27.46 -10.24 -0.96
C HIS A 825 26.18 -9.39 -0.91
N GLY A 826 26.25 -8.13 -1.36
CA GLY A 826 25.07 -7.28 -1.56
C GLY A 826 24.70 -6.35 -0.40
N GLY A 827 25.43 -6.39 0.72
CA GLY A 827 25.25 -5.53 1.89
C GLY A 827 24.28 -6.09 2.95
N ASP A 828 24.29 -5.51 4.16
CA ASP A 828 23.44 -5.94 5.29
C ASP A 828 21.93 -5.77 5.03
N CYS A 829 21.59 -5.00 4.00
CA CYS A 829 20.24 -4.61 3.58
C CYS A 829 20.02 -5.07 2.14
N SER A 830 19.16 -6.06 1.93
CA SER A 830 18.86 -6.62 0.61
C SER A 830 17.40 -6.41 0.22
N GLY A 831 17.15 -6.49 -1.09
CA GLY A 831 15.87 -6.07 -1.67
C GLY A 831 15.74 -4.55 -1.76
N THR A 832 14.50 -4.04 -1.67
CA THR A 832 14.23 -2.59 -1.59
C THR A 832 14.74 -2.05 -0.24
N LYS A 833 15.53 -0.97 -0.26
CA LYS A 833 16.12 -0.32 0.93
C LYS A 833 15.13 0.52 1.75
N PHE A 834 13.92 0.69 1.23
CA PHE A 834 12.82 1.38 1.90
C PHE A 834 11.48 0.65 1.79
N TYR A 835 11.49 -0.62 2.15
CA TYR A 835 10.32 -1.49 2.15
C TYR A 835 9.64 -1.48 3.53
N HIS A 836 8.36 -1.09 3.60
CA HIS A 836 7.76 -0.73 4.90
C HIS A 836 7.82 -1.85 5.96
N TRP A 837 7.68 -3.12 5.57
CA TRP A 837 7.56 -4.24 6.52
C TRP A 837 8.85 -4.51 7.31
N GLY A 838 9.99 -3.95 6.89
CA GLY A 838 11.25 -4.10 7.61
C GLY A 838 11.15 -3.49 8.99
N ALA A 839 10.31 -2.46 9.14
CA ALA A 839 10.05 -1.80 10.40
C ALA A 839 9.23 -2.65 11.39
N LEU A 840 8.63 -3.76 10.97
CA LEU A 840 7.98 -4.71 11.89
C LEU A 840 8.97 -5.28 12.93
N ALA A 841 10.26 -5.37 12.58
CA ALA A 841 11.32 -5.75 13.50
C ALA A 841 11.44 -4.79 14.71
N GLY A 842 11.09 -3.51 14.53
CA GLY A 842 10.97 -2.52 15.62
C GLY A 842 9.56 -2.44 16.21
N MET A 843 8.51 -2.69 15.42
CA MET A 843 7.11 -2.65 15.86
C MET A 843 6.85 -3.56 17.06
N ILE A 844 7.40 -4.78 17.05
CA ILE A 844 7.20 -5.75 18.14
C ILE A 844 7.65 -5.22 19.50
N THR A 845 8.69 -4.38 19.55
CA THR A 845 9.20 -3.77 20.78
C THR A 845 8.31 -2.62 21.22
N LEU A 846 7.80 -1.80 20.29
CA LEU A 846 6.86 -0.75 20.64
C LEU A 846 5.56 -1.32 21.22
N VAL A 847 5.11 -2.48 20.73
CA VAL A 847 3.99 -3.22 21.33
C VAL A 847 4.37 -3.77 22.71
N GLU A 848 5.53 -4.42 22.86
CA GLU A 848 5.99 -5.01 24.13
C GLU A 848 6.11 -3.96 25.25
N GLU A 849 6.58 -2.77 24.91
CA GLU A 849 6.77 -1.66 25.86
C GLU A 849 5.49 -0.84 26.11
N GLY A 850 4.35 -1.27 25.54
CA GLY A 850 3.03 -0.71 25.82
C GLY A 850 2.70 0.58 25.07
N PHE A 851 3.35 0.86 23.93
CA PHE A 851 3.01 2.00 23.06
C PHE A 851 1.82 1.71 22.13
N TYR A 852 1.41 0.44 21.99
CA TYR A 852 0.29 0.04 21.13
C TYR A 852 -1.02 -0.11 21.90
#